data_AF-M5SKP8-F1
#
_entry.id   AF-M5SKP8-F1
#
_cell.length_a   1.000
_cell.length_b   1.000
_cell.length_c   1.000
_cell.angle_alpha   90.00
_cell.angle_beta   90.00
_cell.angle_gamma   90.00
#
_symmetry.space_group_name_H-M   'P 1'
#
loop_
_entity.id
_entity.type
_entity.pdbx_description
1 polymer ?
#
loop_
_entity_poly.entity_id
_entity_poly.type
_entity_poly.pdbx_seq_one_letter_code
_entity_poly.pdbx_strand_id
1 'polypeptide(L)'
;MEPLTVDTYLIILIVLVALLAIAIAMAVWKPRLFVRCLFRPVLEILYRKRVVGLEKFPTEGGCLLVSNHTSWIDGILILWALPRNVRFVVDGGNFTSKIGDYLGRAFDTIFMMGGPKSIGRAIRDAREGLNNGDVVGIFPEGTITRTGQLQAFRPGMSKILKNTDAKIVPVHLEGMWGSIFSFSGGKYFWKWPDKFRRTITVYVGDPLPADAPISAVRGKVQALGSQAQIDHRREFPVLARQVLRVWRRRGKRLQAADTLGTEVGGRKLLINTLALRRCLHREVFAKDEQFVGILLPPSVGAVAVNVALAADRRVSANLNYTVSSEVMNHCIRDVGIKHVLTSDRFLEKIDVELDAEIVSLDKLKEKVSLADKVIAALQATVVPSWLLDRILGLNKVQSDDLLTVIFTSGSTGMPKGVLLSNANVSHNVDAVNRAIRLNTEDVVIGVLPFFHSFGYAVTLWAAQTLGPAGVYHFNPLDSKQIGKLAEKYKATVLLGTPTFMRGYLRRITPEQFKTLNVAVVGAEKMPADLFDAFEKRFGVRPVEGYGTTEMSPLVSVNIPPSRSAAKFQPDRVEGSVGRPLPGISARIVSPDDGTELDAGEDGMLLVTGPNVMRGYANRDDLTQTAIVDGWYTTGDIAHIDGDGFLHITGRLSRFSKIAGEMVPHVRIEEELGKLLSEGDDDDQVRVCVTAVPCERKGERIVVLHLPTSQTPDSLREGLKAAGLANLFIPSADSFFEVDEIPLLGTGKLDLKGARDRASELTMASC
;
A
#
# COMPACT_ATOMS: atom_id res chain seq x y z
N MET A 1 -9.23 -54.81 -30.22
CA MET A 1 -7.82 -54.39 -30.08
C MET A 1 -6.98 -55.61 -30.41
N GLU A 2 -6.46 -55.69 -31.63
CA GLU A 2 -5.50 -56.74 -31.98
C GLU A 2 -4.21 -56.56 -31.15
N PRO A 3 -3.62 -57.64 -30.63
CA PRO A 3 -2.36 -57.56 -29.91
C PRO A 3 -1.25 -57.09 -30.85
N LEU A 4 -0.48 -56.11 -30.41
CA LEU A 4 0.72 -55.64 -31.12
C LEU A 4 1.65 -56.85 -31.37
N THR A 5 2.14 -57.00 -32.61
CA THR A 5 3.06 -58.08 -32.98
C THR A 5 4.39 -57.94 -32.23
N VAL A 6 5.10 -59.05 -32.03
CA VAL A 6 6.44 -59.08 -31.37
C VAL A 6 7.40 -58.10 -32.03
N ASP A 7 7.32 -57.94 -33.36
CA ASP A 7 8.10 -56.98 -34.13
C ASP A 7 7.80 -55.53 -33.76
N THR A 8 6.55 -55.21 -33.43
CA THR A 8 6.17 -53.85 -33.01
C THR A 8 6.74 -53.51 -31.64
N TYR A 9 6.76 -54.46 -30.70
CA TYR A 9 7.42 -54.27 -29.40
C TYR A 9 8.94 -54.12 -29.54
N LEU A 10 9.56 -54.88 -30.44
CA LEU A 10 11.00 -54.76 -30.72
C LEU A 10 11.35 -53.40 -31.33
N ILE A 11 10.55 -52.91 -32.28
CA ILE A 11 10.73 -51.56 -32.87
C ILE A 11 10.57 -50.47 -31.80
N ILE A 12 9.54 -50.55 -30.95
CA ILE A 12 9.34 -49.61 -29.84
C ILE A 12 10.54 -49.64 -28.89
N LEU A 13 11.05 -50.83 -28.54
CA LEU A 13 12.22 -50.96 -27.66
C LEU A 13 13.48 -50.35 -28.30
N ILE A 14 13.74 -50.60 -29.58
CA ILE A 14 14.87 -50.01 -30.31
C ILE A 14 14.77 -48.49 -30.35
N VAL A 15 13.57 -47.94 -30.62
CA VAL A 15 13.33 -46.50 -30.61
C VAL A 15 13.55 -45.92 -29.21
N LEU A 16 13.06 -46.56 -28.15
CA LEU A 16 13.26 -46.12 -26.77
C LEU A 16 14.73 -46.16 -26.35
N VAL A 17 15.47 -47.21 -26.73
CA VAL A 17 16.92 -47.33 -26.47
C VAL A 17 17.70 -46.26 -27.24
N ALA A 18 17.35 -46.00 -28.50
CA ALA A 18 17.97 -44.95 -29.30
C ALA A 18 17.68 -43.56 -28.71
N LEU A 19 16.44 -43.28 -28.30
CA LEU A 19 16.07 -42.03 -27.63
C LEU A 19 16.80 -41.87 -26.30
N LEU A 20 16.95 -42.95 -25.53
CA LEU A 20 17.71 -42.95 -24.28
C LEU A 20 19.20 -42.70 -24.52
N ALA A 21 19.80 -43.32 -25.55
CA ALA A 21 21.19 -43.10 -25.92
C ALA A 21 21.42 -41.65 -26.40
N ILE A 22 20.52 -41.09 -27.20
CA ILE A 22 20.55 -39.69 -27.62
C ILE A 22 20.41 -38.77 -26.40
N ALA A 23 19.49 -39.06 -25.47
CA ALA A 23 19.31 -38.31 -24.24
C ALA A 23 20.58 -38.31 -23.38
N ILE A 24 21.22 -39.48 -23.20
CA ILE A 24 22.49 -39.61 -22.46
C ILE A 24 23.62 -38.85 -23.17
N ALA A 25 23.76 -39.00 -24.49
CA ALA A 25 24.76 -38.29 -25.27
C ALA A 25 24.58 -36.76 -25.19
N MET A 26 23.33 -36.27 -25.29
CA MET A 26 23.02 -34.86 -25.09
C MET A 26 23.35 -34.42 -23.66
N ALA A 27 23.03 -35.22 -22.64
CA ALA A 27 23.32 -34.89 -21.24
C ALA A 27 24.82 -34.75 -20.96
N VAL A 28 25.67 -35.53 -21.64
CA VAL A 28 27.13 -35.50 -21.44
C VAL A 28 27.80 -34.44 -22.33
N TRP A 29 27.46 -34.36 -23.62
CA TRP A 29 28.20 -33.53 -24.60
C TRP A 29 27.54 -32.18 -24.90
N LYS A 30 26.23 -32.05 -24.71
CA LYS A 30 25.47 -30.81 -24.90
C LYS A 30 24.54 -30.54 -23.71
N PRO A 31 25.08 -30.48 -22.46
CA PRO A 31 24.27 -30.40 -21.25
C PRO A 31 23.29 -29.21 -21.26
N ARG A 32 23.68 -28.08 -21.85
CA ARG A 32 22.82 -26.90 -22.08
C ARG A 32 21.58 -27.24 -22.91
N LEU A 33 21.77 -27.91 -24.04
CA LEU A 33 20.70 -28.30 -24.95
C LEU A 33 19.82 -29.37 -24.30
N PHE A 34 20.43 -30.37 -23.65
CA PHE A 34 19.73 -31.42 -22.93
C PHE A 34 18.76 -30.87 -21.88
N VAL A 35 19.26 -30.00 -21.00
CA VAL A 35 18.44 -29.37 -19.96
C VAL A 35 17.36 -28.49 -20.58
N ARG A 36 17.64 -27.70 -21.62
CA ARG A 36 16.62 -26.92 -22.31
C ARG A 36 15.53 -27.79 -22.95
N CYS A 37 15.88 -28.89 -23.60
CA CYS A 37 14.94 -29.83 -24.20
C CYS A 37 14.07 -30.55 -23.16
N LEU A 38 14.62 -30.84 -21.97
CA LEU A 38 13.89 -31.50 -20.89
C LEU A 38 12.96 -30.52 -20.14
N PHE A 39 13.46 -29.35 -19.77
CA PHE A 39 12.72 -28.40 -18.92
C PHE A 39 11.68 -27.58 -19.69
N ARG A 40 11.95 -27.24 -20.96
CA ARG A 40 11.04 -26.37 -21.73
C ARG A 40 9.63 -26.95 -21.90
N PRO A 41 9.43 -28.23 -22.30
CA PRO A 41 8.09 -28.81 -22.40
C PRO A 41 7.39 -28.84 -21.04
N VAL A 42 8.11 -29.17 -19.97
CA VAL A 42 7.57 -29.17 -18.60
C VAL A 42 7.09 -27.77 -18.22
N LEU A 43 7.89 -26.73 -18.46
CA LEU A 43 7.52 -25.35 -18.17
C LEU A 43 6.34 -24.86 -19.04
N GLU A 44 6.26 -25.25 -20.31
CA GLU A 44 5.14 -24.89 -21.20
C GLU A 44 3.81 -25.55 -20.79
N ILE A 45 3.87 -26.75 -20.19
CA ILE A 45 2.71 -27.42 -19.59
C ILE A 45 2.30 -26.71 -18.30
N LEU A 46 3.26 -26.45 -17.40
CA LEU A 46 3.00 -25.92 -16.06
C LEU A 46 2.69 -24.42 -16.04
N TYR A 47 3.19 -23.66 -17.00
CA TYR A 47 3.11 -22.20 -17.04
C TYR A 47 2.71 -21.67 -18.41
N ARG A 48 2.09 -20.49 -18.44
CA ARG A 48 1.91 -19.70 -19.66
C ARG A 48 3.02 -18.66 -19.71
N LYS A 49 3.74 -18.58 -20.82
CA LYS A 49 4.80 -17.59 -21.03
C LYS A 49 4.24 -16.31 -21.64
N ARG A 50 4.63 -15.16 -21.12
CA ARG A 50 4.49 -13.87 -21.78
C ARG A 50 5.78 -13.05 -21.59
N VAL A 51 6.18 -12.32 -22.63
CA VAL A 51 7.30 -11.36 -22.54
C VAL A 51 6.78 -10.04 -23.08
N VAL A 52 7.03 -8.96 -22.35
CA VAL A 52 6.64 -7.59 -22.70
C VAL A 52 7.92 -6.76 -22.78
N GLY A 53 8.08 -5.97 -23.84
CA GLY A 53 9.29 -5.17 -24.05
C GLY A 53 10.47 -5.95 -24.65
N LEU A 54 10.23 -7.11 -25.28
CA LEU A 54 11.32 -7.94 -25.80
C LEU A 54 12.15 -7.22 -26.87
N GLU A 55 11.53 -6.32 -27.62
CA GLU A 55 12.17 -5.45 -28.60
C GLU A 55 13.26 -4.53 -28.00
N LYS A 56 13.20 -4.28 -26.69
CA LYS A 56 14.19 -3.49 -25.93
C LYS A 56 15.40 -4.33 -25.51
N PHE A 57 15.30 -5.66 -25.61
CA PHE A 57 16.36 -6.57 -25.21
C PHE A 57 17.47 -6.61 -26.27
N PRO A 58 18.74 -6.30 -25.93
CA PRO A 58 19.83 -6.29 -26.91
C PRO A 58 20.00 -7.64 -27.62
N THR A 59 19.97 -7.63 -28.95
CA THR A 59 20.20 -8.82 -29.79
C THR A 59 21.66 -9.22 -29.83
N GLU A 60 22.56 -8.23 -29.75
CA GLU A 60 24.02 -8.38 -29.81
C GLU A 60 24.70 -7.61 -28.66
N GLY A 61 25.99 -7.86 -28.47
CA GLY A 61 26.79 -7.23 -27.41
C GLY A 61 26.48 -7.75 -26.00
N GLY A 62 27.36 -7.42 -25.06
CA GLY A 62 27.22 -7.81 -23.66
C GLY A 62 26.16 -6.99 -22.95
N CYS A 63 25.35 -7.61 -22.10
CA CYS A 63 24.44 -6.88 -21.24
C CYS A 63 24.28 -7.51 -19.86
N LEU A 64 24.16 -6.64 -18.85
CA LEU A 64 23.86 -7.06 -17.48
C LEU A 64 22.35 -6.99 -17.27
N LEU A 65 21.70 -8.15 -17.20
CA LEU A 65 20.30 -8.28 -16.85
C LEU A 65 20.13 -8.15 -15.33
N VAL A 66 19.29 -7.21 -14.92
CA VAL A 66 19.02 -6.93 -13.50
C VAL A 66 17.53 -7.16 -13.23
N SER A 67 17.21 -8.11 -12.34
CA SER A 67 15.81 -8.50 -12.06
C SER A 67 15.45 -8.49 -10.57
N ASN A 68 14.16 -8.30 -10.29
CA ASN A 68 13.57 -8.64 -8.99
C ASN A 68 13.69 -10.16 -8.70
N HIS A 69 13.63 -10.53 -7.41
CA HIS A 69 13.77 -11.92 -6.97
C HIS A 69 12.64 -12.35 -6.01
N THR A 70 11.65 -13.05 -6.56
CA THR A 70 10.41 -13.46 -5.86
C THR A 70 10.29 -14.95 -5.58
N SER A 71 11.03 -15.79 -6.29
CA SER A 71 10.95 -17.25 -6.15
C SER A 71 12.28 -17.96 -6.40
N TRP A 72 12.37 -19.20 -5.91
CA TRP A 72 13.56 -20.04 -6.08
C TRP A 72 13.92 -20.41 -7.52
N ILE A 73 12.97 -20.29 -8.46
CA ILE A 73 13.17 -20.71 -9.86
C ILE A 73 13.22 -19.52 -10.83
N ASP A 74 13.33 -18.28 -10.35
CA ASP A 74 13.27 -17.07 -11.17
C ASP A 74 14.32 -17.08 -12.30
N GLY A 75 15.56 -17.47 -12.01
CA GLY A 75 16.61 -17.55 -13.01
C GLY A 75 16.28 -18.52 -14.14
N ILE A 76 15.68 -19.67 -13.82
CA ILE A 76 15.23 -20.68 -14.80
C ILE A 76 14.09 -20.12 -15.65
N LEU A 77 13.15 -19.39 -15.04
CA LEU A 77 12.01 -18.79 -15.74
C LEU A 77 12.46 -17.69 -16.71
N ILE A 78 13.42 -16.85 -16.31
CA ILE A 78 14.01 -15.83 -17.18
C ILE A 78 14.78 -16.48 -18.33
N LEU A 79 15.57 -17.53 -18.05
CA LEU A 79 16.28 -18.31 -19.06
C LEU A 79 15.37 -18.99 -20.09
N TRP A 80 14.18 -19.39 -19.67
CA TRP A 80 13.14 -19.95 -20.53
C TRP A 80 12.38 -18.87 -21.32
N ALA A 81 12.26 -17.67 -20.75
CA ALA A 81 11.51 -16.59 -21.33
C ALA A 81 12.28 -15.85 -22.43
N LEU A 82 13.57 -15.59 -22.20
CA LEU A 82 14.40 -14.76 -23.07
C LEU A 82 15.10 -15.55 -24.19
N PRO A 83 15.36 -14.91 -25.34
CA PRO A 83 15.94 -15.57 -26.52
C PRO A 83 17.43 -15.91 -26.34
N ARG A 84 18.18 -15.05 -25.63
CA ARG A 84 19.61 -15.25 -25.38
C ARG A 84 19.83 -16.02 -24.07
N ASN A 85 20.93 -16.77 -24.00
CA ASN A 85 21.30 -17.46 -22.77
C ASN A 85 21.76 -16.44 -21.72
N VAL A 86 21.27 -16.57 -20.49
CA VAL A 86 21.57 -15.67 -19.37
C VAL A 86 22.43 -16.39 -18.34
N ARG A 87 23.69 -15.97 -18.19
CA ARG A 87 24.63 -16.54 -17.23
C ARG A 87 24.38 -15.89 -15.87
N PHE A 88 23.59 -16.54 -15.01
CA PHE A 88 23.24 -15.96 -13.72
C PHE A 88 24.39 -16.06 -12.71
N VAL A 89 24.63 -14.97 -11.98
CA VAL A 89 25.48 -14.97 -10.79
C VAL A 89 24.65 -15.45 -9.61
N VAL A 90 25.00 -16.60 -9.04
CA VAL A 90 24.20 -17.26 -7.97
C VAL A 90 25.10 -17.70 -6.83
N ASP A 91 24.57 -17.64 -5.60
CA ASP A 91 25.24 -18.21 -4.43
C ASP A 91 25.38 -19.73 -4.57
N GLY A 92 26.63 -20.20 -4.61
CA GLY A 92 26.95 -21.62 -4.75
C GLY A 92 26.56 -22.47 -3.54
N GLY A 93 26.29 -21.86 -2.39
CA GLY A 93 25.72 -22.54 -1.22
C GLY A 93 24.34 -23.16 -1.48
N ASN A 94 23.63 -22.71 -2.52
CA ASN A 94 22.35 -23.28 -2.94
C ASN A 94 22.49 -24.55 -3.81
N PHE A 95 23.70 -24.87 -4.28
CA PHE A 95 23.99 -25.96 -5.23
C PHE A 95 25.01 -26.98 -4.69
N THR A 96 24.86 -27.38 -3.42
CA THR A 96 25.79 -28.31 -2.76
C THR A 96 25.62 -29.78 -3.17
N SER A 97 24.50 -30.13 -3.83
CA SER A 97 24.25 -31.49 -4.31
C SER A 97 24.89 -31.74 -5.68
N LYS A 98 25.28 -33.00 -5.96
CA LYS A 98 25.86 -33.39 -7.27
C LYS A 98 24.95 -33.08 -8.46
N ILE A 99 23.63 -33.19 -8.27
CA ILE A 99 22.62 -32.83 -9.28
C ILE A 99 22.57 -31.31 -9.45
N GLY A 100 22.62 -30.56 -8.35
CA GLY A 100 22.66 -29.09 -8.37
C GLY A 100 23.88 -28.54 -9.12
N ASP A 101 25.08 -29.04 -8.81
CA ASP A 101 26.31 -28.65 -9.51
C ASP A 101 26.24 -28.96 -11.01
N TYR A 102 25.77 -30.16 -11.39
CA TYR A 102 25.55 -30.52 -12.79
C TYR A 102 24.57 -29.56 -13.48
N LEU A 103 23.41 -29.27 -12.87
CA LEU A 103 22.42 -28.35 -13.43
C LEU A 103 22.98 -26.93 -13.55
N GLY A 104 23.70 -26.42 -12.55
CA GLY A 104 24.28 -25.08 -12.62
C GLY A 104 25.34 -24.95 -13.72
N ARG A 105 26.20 -25.96 -13.91
CA ARG A 105 27.13 -26.00 -15.05
C ARG A 105 26.39 -26.10 -16.39
N ALA A 106 25.32 -26.89 -16.44
CA ALA A 106 24.47 -27.02 -17.62
C ALA A 106 23.74 -25.72 -17.97
N PHE A 107 23.48 -24.83 -17.01
CA PHE A 107 22.91 -23.50 -17.24
C PHE A 107 23.95 -22.39 -17.39
N ASP A 108 25.25 -22.72 -17.36
CA ASP A 108 26.35 -21.75 -17.42
C ASP A 108 26.30 -20.71 -16.30
N THR A 109 25.88 -21.15 -15.11
CA THR A 109 25.76 -20.34 -13.90
C THR A 109 27.15 -19.95 -13.38
N ILE A 110 27.31 -18.69 -13.00
CA ILE A 110 28.51 -18.16 -12.36
C ILE A 110 28.34 -18.34 -10.85
N PHE A 111 29.04 -19.32 -10.28
CA PHE A 111 28.95 -19.62 -8.85
C PHE A 111 29.75 -18.65 -7.99
N MET A 112 29.08 -18.07 -7.01
CA MET A 112 29.67 -17.22 -5.98
C MET A 112 29.58 -17.93 -4.63
N MET A 113 30.69 -18.49 -4.14
CA MET A 113 30.76 -19.11 -2.81
C MET A 113 31.02 -18.05 -1.74
N GLY A 114 30.69 -18.37 -0.48
CA GLY A 114 31.02 -17.53 0.66
C GLY A 114 32.53 -17.26 0.76
N GLY A 115 32.93 -15.98 0.76
CA GLY A 115 34.31 -15.55 0.98
C GLY A 115 34.84 -14.56 -0.08
N PRO A 116 35.70 -13.59 0.30
CA PRO A 116 36.14 -12.50 -0.59
C PRO A 116 36.79 -12.96 -1.91
N LYS A 117 37.58 -14.05 -1.88
CA LYS A 117 38.27 -14.58 -3.07
C LYS A 117 37.31 -15.15 -4.11
N SER A 118 36.26 -15.86 -3.68
CA SER A 118 35.27 -16.43 -4.60
C SER A 118 34.36 -15.35 -5.18
N ILE A 119 33.92 -14.39 -4.35
CA ILE A 119 33.19 -13.20 -4.81
C ILE A 119 33.99 -12.44 -5.88
N GLY A 120 35.28 -12.21 -5.64
CA GLY A 120 36.16 -11.56 -6.60
C GLY A 120 36.33 -12.34 -7.92
N ARG A 121 36.33 -13.68 -7.87
CA ARG A 121 36.36 -14.53 -9.07
C ARG A 121 35.06 -14.41 -9.86
N ALA A 122 33.91 -14.60 -9.22
CA ALA A 122 32.61 -14.49 -9.86
C ALA A 122 32.40 -13.12 -10.54
N ILE A 123 32.84 -12.03 -9.91
CA ILE A 123 32.80 -10.69 -10.52
C ILE A 123 33.68 -10.60 -11.77
N ARG A 124 34.89 -11.20 -11.77
CA ARG A 124 35.76 -11.21 -12.95
C ARG A 124 35.18 -12.05 -14.07
N ASP A 125 34.69 -13.24 -13.76
CA ASP A 125 34.10 -14.16 -14.74
C ASP A 125 32.84 -13.53 -15.39
N ALA A 126 32.01 -12.85 -14.58
CA ALA A 126 30.88 -12.07 -15.07
C ALA A 126 31.32 -10.93 -16.00
N ARG A 127 32.34 -10.17 -15.62
CA ARG A 127 32.87 -9.08 -16.46
C ARG A 127 33.43 -9.59 -17.79
N GLU A 128 34.19 -10.68 -17.75
CA GLU A 128 34.73 -11.30 -18.95
C GLU A 128 33.61 -11.79 -19.88
N GLY A 129 32.56 -12.41 -19.31
CA GLY A 129 31.35 -12.76 -20.05
C GLY A 129 30.73 -11.54 -20.75
N LEU A 130 30.54 -10.43 -20.03
CA LEU A 130 30.02 -9.19 -20.62
C LEU A 130 30.89 -8.69 -21.79
N ASN A 131 32.22 -8.65 -21.61
CA ASN A 131 33.15 -8.21 -22.66
C ASN A 131 33.18 -9.16 -23.87
N ASN A 132 32.89 -10.44 -23.66
CA ASN A 132 32.74 -11.44 -24.73
C ASN A 132 31.37 -11.40 -25.42
N GLY A 133 30.48 -10.49 -25.01
CA GLY A 133 29.14 -10.36 -25.59
C GLY A 133 28.10 -11.27 -24.95
N ASP A 134 28.34 -11.86 -23.78
CA ASP A 134 27.34 -12.67 -23.07
C ASP A 134 26.31 -11.79 -22.35
N VAL A 135 25.14 -12.38 -22.10
CA VAL A 135 24.16 -11.82 -21.15
C VAL A 135 24.47 -12.39 -19.77
N VAL A 136 24.78 -11.51 -18.82
CA VAL A 136 24.99 -11.89 -17.42
C VAL A 136 23.78 -11.46 -16.61
N GLY A 137 23.19 -12.38 -15.85
CA GLY A 137 22.03 -12.11 -15.00
C GLY A 137 22.40 -11.95 -13.54
N ILE A 138 21.82 -10.96 -12.86
CA ILE A 138 21.97 -10.81 -11.41
C ILE A 138 20.65 -10.43 -10.76
N PHE A 139 20.43 -10.98 -9.56
CA PHE A 139 19.41 -10.54 -8.61
C PHE A 139 20.08 -9.65 -7.57
N PRO A 140 20.18 -8.33 -7.80
CA PRO A 140 21.00 -7.44 -6.97
C PRO A 140 20.45 -7.28 -5.54
N GLU A 141 19.21 -7.69 -5.28
CA GLU A 141 18.64 -7.82 -3.93
C GLU A 141 19.44 -8.80 -3.05
N GLY A 142 20.14 -9.75 -3.69
CA GLY A 142 20.95 -10.79 -3.05
C GLY A 142 20.14 -11.86 -2.31
N THR A 143 18.82 -11.69 -2.21
CA THR A 143 17.92 -12.59 -1.46
C THR A 143 16.54 -12.60 -2.08
N ILE A 144 15.81 -13.71 -1.92
CA ILE A 144 14.41 -13.80 -2.32
C ILE A 144 13.55 -12.96 -1.36
N THR A 145 12.72 -12.06 -1.91
CA THR A 145 11.83 -11.19 -1.13
C THR A 145 10.83 -11.98 -0.29
N ARG A 146 10.56 -11.47 0.92
CA ARG A 146 9.62 -12.07 1.89
C ARG A 146 8.25 -11.40 1.88
N THR A 147 8.15 -10.19 1.37
CA THR A 147 6.92 -9.39 1.31
C THR A 147 6.49 -9.10 -0.13
N GLY A 148 7.34 -9.39 -1.12
CA GLY A 148 7.14 -8.97 -2.49
C GLY A 148 7.64 -7.54 -2.75
N GLN A 149 8.06 -6.80 -1.71
CA GLN A 149 8.68 -5.49 -1.89
C GLN A 149 10.06 -5.70 -2.52
N LEU A 150 10.38 -4.85 -3.49
CA LEU A 150 11.72 -4.77 -4.07
C LEU A 150 12.68 -4.29 -2.98
N GLN A 151 13.71 -5.08 -2.71
CA GLN A 151 14.72 -4.76 -1.69
C GLN A 151 15.80 -3.82 -2.24
N ALA A 152 16.74 -3.39 -1.38
CA ALA A 152 17.89 -2.61 -1.81
C ALA A 152 18.79 -3.41 -2.76
N PHE A 153 19.35 -2.72 -3.75
CA PHE A 153 20.27 -3.31 -4.72
C PHE A 153 21.71 -3.18 -4.20
N ARG A 154 22.45 -4.28 -4.19
CA ARG A 154 23.83 -4.31 -3.67
C ARG A 154 24.84 -3.79 -4.71
N PRO A 155 25.96 -3.17 -4.28
CA PRO A 155 27.01 -2.64 -5.19
C PRO A 155 27.75 -3.67 -6.06
N GLY A 156 27.44 -4.97 -5.92
CA GLY A 156 28.05 -6.03 -6.71
C GLY A 156 27.88 -5.83 -8.22
N MET A 157 26.73 -5.29 -8.66
CA MET A 157 26.48 -5.00 -10.07
C MET A 157 27.45 -3.96 -10.66
N SER A 158 27.73 -2.86 -9.95
CA SER A 158 28.65 -1.81 -10.41
C SER A 158 30.08 -2.34 -10.51
N LYS A 159 30.46 -3.29 -9.65
CA LYS A 159 31.76 -3.96 -9.73
C LYS A 159 31.88 -4.84 -10.97
N ILE A 160 30.79 -5.50 -11.39
CA ILE A 160 30.76 -6.32 -12.61
C ILE A 160 30.92 -5.43 -13.84
N LEU A 161 30.19 -4.30 -13.90
CA LEU A 161 30.16 -3.38 -15.04
C LEU A 161 31.42 -2.52 -15.22
N LYS A 162 32.25 -2.40 -14.18
CA LYS A 162 33.48 -1.59 -14.24
C LYS A 162 34.36 -2.04 -15.41
N ASN A 163 34.74 -1.10 -16.28
CA ASN A 163 35.54 -1.32 -17.50
C ASN A 163 34.85 -2.26 -18.51
N THR A 164 33.55 -2.09 -18.71
CA THR A 164 32.78 -2.75 -19.76
C THR A 164 31.91 -1.74 -20.49
N ASP A 165 31.65 -1.96 -21.77
CA ASP A 165 30.68 -1.16 -22.56
C ASP A 165 29.27 -1.77 -22.51
N ALA A 166 29.04 -2.73 -21.60
CA ALA A 166 27.80 -3.47 -21.50
C ALA A 166 26.67 -2.60 -20.95
N LYS A 167 25.49 -2.70 -21.55
CA LYS A 167 24.29 -2.00 -21.05
C LYS A 167 23.64 -2.76 -19.90
N ILE A 168 23.00 -2.04 -19.00
CA ILE A 168 22.17 -2.62 -17.93
C ILE A 168 20.75 -2.77 -18.46
N VAL A 169 20.18 -3.97 -18.39
CA VAL A 169 18.81 -4.23 -18.84
C VAL A 169 17.94 -4.52 -17.62
N PRO A 170 17.08 -3.58 -17.19
CA PRO A 170 16.16 -3.81 -16.09
C PRO A 170 15.06 -4.77 -16.52
N VAL A 171 14.77 -5.75 -15.67
CA VAL A 171 13.75 -6.78 -15.90
C VAL A 171 12.89 -6.92 -14.64
N HIS A 172 11.59 -7.18 -14.83
CA HIS A 172 10.70 -7.58 -13.74
C HIS A 172 9.96 -8.86 -14.10
N LEU A 173 10.11 -9.88 -13.26
CA LEU A 173 9.40 -11.15 -13.33
C LEU A 173 8.13 -11.09 -12.47
N GLU A 174 6.98 -11.29 -13.12
CA GLU A 174 5.64 -11.29 -12.50
C GLU A 174 4.97 -12.68 -12.58
N GLY A 175 4.07 -12.96 -11.63
CA GLY A 175 3.22 -14.16 -11.62
C GLY A 175 3.65 -15.28 -10.66
N MET A 176 4.84 -15.16 -10.07
CA MET A 176 5.38 -16.17 -9.14
C MET A 176 4.93 -16.00 -7.69
N TRP A 177 4.50 -14.80 -7.28
CA TRP A 177 3.94 -14.60 -5.94
C TRP A 177 2.68 -15.45 -5.74
N GLY A 178 2.61 -16.19 -4.63
CA GLY A 178 1.54 -17.18 -4.40
C GLY A 178 1.97 -18.62 -4.73
N SER A 179 3.00 -18.80 -5.57
CA SER A 179 3.46 -20.13 -5.99
C SER A 179 4.17 -20.86 -4.86
N ILE A 180 4.30 -22.19 -4.99
CA ILE A 180 5.05 -23.04 -4.05
C ILE A 180 6.52 -22.61 -3.87
N PHE A 181 7.08 -21.89 -4.85
CA PHE A 181 8.47 -21.42 -4.87
C PHE A 181 8.68 -20.03 -4.27
N SER A 182 7.61 -19.28 -4.00
CA SER A 182 7.64 -17.95 -3.38
C SER A 182 7.51 -18.01 -1.86
N PHE A 183 7.71 -16.90 -1.14
CA PHE A 183 7.47 -16.84 0.31
C PHE A 183 6.01 -16.47 0.69
N SER A 184 5.07 -16.52 -0.26
CA SER A 184 3.66 -16.25 0.03
C SER A 184 3.13 -17.15 1.17
N GLY A 185 2.31 -16.59 2.06
CA GLY A 185 1.79 -17.33 3.22
C GLY A 185 2.84 -17.67 4.29
N GLY A 186 4.01 -17.02 4.27
CA GLY A 186 5.02 -17.10 5.34
C GLY A 186 5.94 -18.32 5.29
N LYS A 187 5.92 -19.12 4.22
CA LYS A 187 6.82 -20.27 4.04
C LYS A 187 7.15 -20.56 2.56
N TYR A 188 8.30 -21.19 2.35
CA TYR A 188 8.69 -21.79 1.07
C TYR A 188 8.28 -23.26 1.00
N PHE A 189 7.89 -23.72 -0.19
CA PHE A 189 7.49 -25.10 -0.47
C PHE A 189 6.32 -25.59 0.39
N TRP A 190 5.88 -26.85 0.18
CA TRP A 190 4.89 -27.54 1.02
C TRP A 190 3.62 -26.72 1.29
N LYS A 191 3.10 -26.10 0.23
CA LYS A 191 1.87 -25.33 0.21
C LYS A 191 1.10 -25.60 -1.07
N TRP A 192 -0.21 -25.42 -1.01
CA TRP A 192 -1.06 -25.55 -2.18
C TRP A 192 -0.96 -24.29 -3.03
N PRO A 193 -0.69 -24.40 -4.35
CA PRO A 193 -0.70 -23.24 -5.23
C PRO A 193 -2.12 -22.66 -5.34
N ASP A 194 -2.24 -21.34 -5.32
CA ASP A 194 -3.54 -20.66 -5.42
C ASP A 194 -4.19 -20.71 -6.82
N LYS A 195 -3.40 -20.99 -7.86
CA LYS A 195 -3.80 -20.97 -9.28
C LYS A 195 -3.23 -22.20 -9.99
N PHE A 196 -4.08 -22.85 -10.79
CA PHE A 196 -3.68 -23.89 -11.74
C PHE A 196 -3.16 -23.22 -13.03
N ARG A 197 -1.95 -23.58 -13.47
CA ARG A 197 -1.23 -23.04 -14.64
C ARG A 197 -1.13 -21.50 -14.69
N ARG A 198 -0.14 -20.97 -13.97
CA ARG A 198 0.13 -19.52 -13.84
C ARG A 198 0.66 -18.90 -15.13
N THR A 199 0.31 -17.64 -15.36
CA THR A 199 0.99 -16.83 -16.37
C THR A 199 2.23 -16.21 -15.75
N ILE A 200 3.38 -16.46 -16.36
CA ILE A 200 4.66 -15.87 -16.00
C ILE A 200 4.97 -14.82 -17.06
N THR A 201 5.03 -13.57 -16.62
CA THR A 201 5.29 -12.44 -17.51
C THR A 201 6.65 -11.84 -17.17
N VAL A 202 7.54 -11.77 -18.16
CA VAL A 202 8.83 -11.07 -18.06
C VAL A 202 8.68 -9.71 -18.72
N TYR A 203 8.78 -8.65 -17.94
CA TYR A 203 8.82 -7.28 -18.42
C TYR A 203 10.27 -6.86 -18.60
N VAL A 204 10.62 -6.39 -19.80
CA VAL A 204 11.95 -5.89 -20.14
C VAL A 204 11.84 -4.38 -20.34
N GLY A 205 12.66 -3.62 -19.59
CA GLY A 205 12.70 -2.17 -19.67
C GLY A 205 13.78 -1.65 -20.62
N ASP A 206 13.84 -0.32 -20.74
CA ASP A 206 14.82 0.35 -21.58
C ASP A 206 16.25 0.16 -21.02
N PRO A 207 17.24 -0.20 -21.87
CA PRO A 207 18.61 -0.35 -21.42
C PRO A 207 19.20 0.96 -20.87
N LEU A 208 19.92 0.86 -19.77
CA LEU A 208 20.63 1.96 -19.11
C LEU A 208 22.14 1.86 -19.38
N PRO A 209 22.88 2.97 -19.31
CA PRO A 209 24.34 2.95 -19.43
C PRO A 209 25.00 2.23 -18.24
N ALA A 210 26.25 1.77 -18.44
CA ALA A 210 26.98 0.95 -17.47
C ALA A 210 27.28 1.67 -16.14
N ASP A 211 27.32 3.00 -16.17
CA ASP A 211 27.59 3.90 -15.05
C ASP A 211 26.32 4.42 -14.35
N ALA A 212 25.13 3.97 -14.79
CA ALA A 212 23.88 4.39 -14.19
C ALA A 212 23.86 4.15 -12.66
N PRO A 213 23.37 5.13 -11.86
CA PRO A 213 23.23 4.97 -10.42
C PRO A 213 22.40 3.73 -10.04
N ILE A 214 22.78 3.04 -8.96
CA ILE A 214 22.07 1.84 -8.48
C ILE A 214 20.61 2.17 -8.16
N SER A 215 20.36 3.35 -7.59
CA SER A 215 19.02 3.88 -7.32
C SER A 215 18.17 3.98 -8.57
N ALA A 216 18.71 4.53 -9.66
CA ALA A 216 18.03 4.66 -10.95
C ALA A 216 17.68 3.28 -11.53
N VAL A 217 18.62 2.32 -11.50
CA VAL A 217 18.38 0.95 -11.97
C VAL A 217 17.28 0.27 -11.14
N ARG A 218 17.31 0.42 -9.80
CA ARG A 218 16.26 -0.08 -8.90
C ARG A 218 14.91 0.56 -9.21
N GLY A 219 14.88 1.88 -9.45
CA GLY A 219 13.70 2.64 -9.85
C GLY A 219 13.08 2.10 -11.14
N LYS A 220 13.88 1.80 -12.18
CA LYS A 220 13.37 1.19 -13.41
C LYS A 220 12.78 -0.20 -13.20
N VAL A 221 13.42 -1.06 -12.39
CA VAL A 221 12.85 -2.38 -12.05
C VAL A 221 11.54 -2.22 -11.26
N GLN A 222 11.46 -1.26 -10.33
CA GLN A 222 10.24 -0.98 -9.59
C GLN A 222 9.11 -0.46 -10.48
N ALA A 223 9.42 0.42 -11.45
CA ALA A 223 8.46 0.93 -12.43
C ALA A 223 7.90 -0.20 -13.31
N LEU A 224 8.73 -1.15 -13.75
CA LEU A 224 8.27 -2.35 -14.45
C LEU A 224 7.34 -3.20 -13.56
N GLY A 225 7.63 -3.29 -12.26
CA GLY A 225 6.75 -3.96 -11.29
C GLY A 225 5.39 -3.29 -11.12
N SER A 226 5.34 -1.95 -11.16
CA SER A 226 4.08 -1.18 -11.18
C SER A 226 3.29 -1.45 -12.47
N GLN A 227 3.95 -1.33 -13.63
CA GLN A 227 3.33 -1.63 -14.92
C GLN A 227 2.77 -3.06 -14.94
N ALA A 228 3.52 -4.02 -14.40
CA ALA A 228 3.09 -5.40 -14.32
C ALA A 228 1.78 -5.57 -13.55
N GLN A 229 1.60 -4.88 -12.42
CA GLN A 229 0.37 -4.97 -11.63
C GLN A 229 -0.78 -4.16 -12.25
N ILE A 230 -0.49 -3.06 -12.97
CA ILE A 230 -1.48 -2.32 -13.75
C ILE A 230 -2.02 -3.18 -14.90
N ASP A 231 -1.15 -3.87 -15.65
CA ASP A 231 -1.54 -4.75 -16.75
C ASP A 231 -2.41 -5.93 -16.28
N HIS A 232 -2.15 -6.43 -15.07
CA HIS A 232 -2.89 -7.53 -14.45
C HIS A 232 -3.98 -7.05 -13.49
N ARG A 233 -4.39 -5.77 -13.53
CA ARG A 233 -5.37 -5.18 -12.61
C ARG A 233 -6.72 -5.91 -12.61
N ARG A 234 -7.08 -6.51 -13.74
CA ARG A 234 -8.29 -7.36 -13.89
C ARG A 234 -8.25 -8.66 -13.09
N GLU A 235 -7.06 -9.07 -12.62
CA GLU A 235 -6.90 -10.26 -11.77
C GLU A 235 -7.17 -9.98 -10.29
N PHE A 236 -7.24 -8.70 -9.88
CA PHE A 236 -7.59 -8.37 -8.50
C PHE A 236 -9.00 -8.87 -8.15
N PRO A 237 -9.19 -9.49 -6.97
CA PRO A 237 -10.48 -10.01 -6.57
C PRO A 237 -11.49 -8.87 -6.33
N VAL A 238 -12.73 -9.09 -6.76
CA VAL A 238 -13.84 -8.21 -6.34
C VAL A 238 -14.12 -8.47 -4.87
N LEU A 239 -13.98 -7.42 -4.06
CA LEU A 239 -13.96 -7.53 -2.60
C LEU A 239 -15.28 -8.06 -2.04
N ALA A 240 -16.42 -7.65 -2.60
CA ALA A 240 -17.73 -8.19 -2.22
C ALA A 240 -17.75 -9.73 -2.31
N ARG A 241 -17.27 -10.30 -3.42
CA ARG A 241 -17.20 -11.78 -3.59
C ARG A 241 -16.29 -12.42 -2.54
N GLN A 242 -15.17 -11.78 -2.22
CA GLN A 242 -14.21 -12.30 -1.25
C GLN A 242 -14.76 -12.29 0.18
N VAL A 243 -15.37 -11.19 0.62
CA VAL A 243 -15.99 -11.07 1.96
C VAL A 243 -17.04 -12.15 2.17
N LEU A 244 -17.97 -12.35 1.23
CA LEU A 244 -19.03 -13.35 1.37
C LEU A 244 -18.47 -14.76 1.59
N ARG A 245 -17.38 -15.11 0.87
CA ARG A 245 -16.70 -16.42 1.02
C ARG A 245 -15.94 -16.52 2.34
N VAL A 246 -15.32 -15.44 2.81
CA VAL A 246 -14.60 -15.40 4.09
C VAL A 246 -15.57 -15.58 5.24
N TRP A 247 -16.64 -14.79 5.28
CA TRP A 247 -17.66 -14.88 6.32
C TRP A 247 -18.35 -16.25 6.37
N ARG A 248 -18.62 -16.86 5.21
CA ARG A 248 -19.10 -18.24 5.14
C ARG A 248 -18.13 -19.24 5.78
N ARG A 249 -16.83 -19.12 5.47
CA ARG A 249 -15.77 -19.99 6.03
C ARG A 249 -15.57 -19.78 7.53
N ARG A 250 -15.68 -18.53 8.01
CA ARG A 250 -15.58 -18.18 9.45
C ARG A 250 -16.72 -18.79 10.27
N GLY A 251 -17.89 -18.98 9.67
CA GLY A 251 -18.97 -19.75 10.30
C GLY A 251 -19.45 -19.08 11.58
N LYS A 252 -19.35 -19.78 12.72
CA LYS A 252 -19.75 -19.25 14.03
C LYS A 252 -18.66 -18.41 14.72
N ARG A 253 -17.41 -18.43 14.23
CA ARG A 253 -16.30 -17.68 14.84
C ARG A 253 -16.57 -16.19 14.73
N LEU A 254 -16.17 -15.44 15.76
CA LEU A 254 -16.30 -13.98 15.85
C LEU A 254 -15.75 -13.32 14.59
N GLN A 255 -16.54 -12.45 13.96
CA GLN A 255 -16.13 -11.73 12.76
C GLN A 255 -16.17 -10.21 12.97
N ALA A 256 -17.18 -9.74 13.69
CA ALA A 256 -17.28 -8.34 14.03
C ALA A 256 -17.89 -8.18 15.43
N ALA A 257 -17.40 -7.19 16.17
CA ALA A 257 -18.04 -6.72 17.39
C ALA A 257 -17.94 -5.20 17.51
N ASP A 258 -18.76 -4.58 18.36
CA ASP A 258 -18.67 -3.16 18.66
C ASP A 258 -19.02 -2.82 20.11
N THR A 259 -18.71 -1.59 20.51
CA THR A 259 -19.06 -1.05 21.83
C THR A 259 -20.56 -0.76 21.99
N LEU A 260 -21.37 -0.94 20.95
CA LEU A 260 -22.83 -0.82 21.04
C LEU A 260 -23.48 -2.11 21.57
N GLY A 261 -22.68 -3.16 21.81
CA GLY A 261 -23.12 -4.44 22.36
C GLY A 261 -23.37 -5.51 21.30
N THR A 262 -23.03 -5.25 20.03
CA THR A 262 -23.18 -6.26 18.97
C THR A 262 -21.94 -7.14 18.92
N GLU A 263 -22.15 -8.45 18.97
CA GLU A 263 -21.11 -9.46 18.72
C GLU A 263 -21.65 -10.49 17.74
N VAL A 264 -20.94 -10.70 16.63
CA VAL A 264 -21.47 -11.53 15.54
C VAL A 264 -20.40 -12.37 14.87
N GLY A 265 -20.72 -13.65 14.66
CA GLY A 265 -19.91 -14.55 13.86
C GLY A 265 -20.14 -14.41 12.36
N GLY A 266 -19.19 -14.86 11.55
CA GLY A 266 -19.19 -14.63 10.09
C GLY A 266 -20.48 -15.05 9.37
N ARG A 267 -21.03 -16.22 9.67
CA ARG A 267 -22.27 -16.72 9.04
C ARG A 267 -23.48 -15.85 9.41
N LYS A 268 -23.59 -15.41 10.66
CA LYS A 268 -24.72 -14.58 11.09
C LYS A 268 -24.61 -13.18 10.47
N LEU A 269 -23.40 -12.63 10.39
CA LEU A 269 -23.14 -11.35 9.72
C LEU A 269 -23.47 -11.43 8.22
N LEU A 270 -23.10 -12.53 7.55
CA LEU A 270 -23.46 -12.80 6.16
C LEU A 270 -24.98 -12.84 5.95
N ILE A 271 -25.72 -13.56 6.79
CA ILE A 271 -27.19 -13.63 6.71
C ILE A 271 -27.81 -12.25 6.90
N ASN A 272 -27.40 -11.53 7.94
CA ASN A 272 -27.92 -10.19 8.22
C ASN A 272 -27.66 -9.23 7.05
N THR A 273 -26.46 -9.30 6.45
CA THR A 273 -26.04 -8.46 5.32
C THR A 273 -26.83 -8.78 4.05
N LEU A 274 -27.04 -10.06 3.72
CA LEU A 274 -27.84 -10.45 2.56
C LEU A 274 -29.32 -10.09 2.73
N ALA A 275 -29.87 -10.23 3.94
CA ALA A 275 -31.23 -9.79 4.23
C ALA A 275 -31.37 -8.26 4.12
N LEU A 276 -30.41 -7.50 4.67
CA LEU A 276 -30.34 -6.05 4.54
C LEU A 276 -30.27 -5.63 3.07
N ARG A 277 -29.36 -6.22 2.28
CA ARG A 277 -29.22 -5.96 0.84
C ARG A 277 -30.53 -6.17 0.10
N ARG A 278 -31.25 -7.25 0.40
CA ARG A 278 -32.56 -7.53 -0.23
C ARG A 278 -33.60 -6.49 0.14
N CYS A 279 -33.65 -6.08 1.40
CA CYS A 279 -34.60 -5.07 1.88
C CYS A 279 -34.30 -3.71 1.23
N LEU A 280 -33.05 -3.24 1.26
CA LEU A 280 -32.62 -2.00 0.61
C LEU A 280 -32.97 -1.98 -0.88
N HIS A 281 -32.66 -3.06 -1.60
CA HIS A 281 -32.96 -3.18 -3.03
C HIS A 281 -34.46 -3.14 -3.35
N ARG A 282 -35.32 -3.58 -2.42
CA ARG A 282 -36.78 -3.61 -2.61
C ARG A 282 -37.46 -2.29 -2.22
N GLU A 283 -37.01 -1.71 -1.11
CA GLU A 283 -37.74 -0.63 -0.43
C GLU A 283 -37.17 0.77 -0.71
N VAL A 284 -35.89 0.87 -1.05
CA VAL A 284 -35.18 2.16 -1.09
C VAL A 284 -34.76 2.48 -2.50
N PHE A 285 -34.05 1.56 -3.14
CA PHE A 285 -33.27 1.97 -4.29
C PHE A 285 -34.02 1.96 -5.61
N ALA A 286 -33.81 3.01 -6.39
CA ALA A 286 -34.18 3.03 -7.79
C ALA A 286 -33.25 2.14 -8.64
N LYS A 287 -33.70 1.78 -9.86
CA LYS A 287 -32.94 0.93 -10.78
C LYS A 287 -31.69 1.62 -11.35
N ASP A 288 -31.75 2.94 -11.52
CA ASP A 288 -30.71 3.81 -12.09
C ASP A 288 -29.76 4.41 -11.02
N GLU A 289 -30.13 4.31 -9.75
CA GLU A 289 -29.32 4.86 -8.67
C GLU A 289 -28.03 4.06 -8.50
N GLN A 290 -26.88 4.75 -8.56
CA GLN A 290 -25.56 4.13 -8.46
C GLN A 290 -24.85 4.47 -7.14
N PHE A 291 -24.88 5.74 -6.74
CA PHE A 291 -24.20 6.25 -5.55
C PHE A 291 -25.16 6.29 -4.36
N VAL A 292 -24.70 5.80 -3.21
CA VAL A 292 -25.47 5.80 -1.96
C VAL A 292 -24.61 6.36 -0.82
N GLY A 293 -25.13 7.38 -0.15
CA GLY A 293 -24.50 7.98 1.01
C GLY A 293 -24.62 7.09 2.23
N ILE A 294 -23.59 7.07 3.08
CA ILE A 294 -23.62 6.39 4.39
C ILE A 294 -23.17 7.41 5.43
N LEU A 295 -24.02 7.66 6.42
CA LEU A 295 -23.71 8.51 7.55
C LEU A 295 -23.74 7.66 8.82
N LEU A 296 -22.73 6.82 8.98
CA LEU A 296 -22.59 5.91 10.13
C LEU A 296 -21.15 5.89 10.64
N PRO A 297 -20.96 5.84 11.96
CA PRO A 297 -19.65 5.61 12.53
C PRO A 297 -19.21 4.14 12.40
N PRO A 298 -17.90 3.84 12.59
CA PRO A 298 -17.39 2.48 12.68
C PRO A 298 -18.19 1.63 13.68
N SER A 299 -18.83 0.59 13.16
CA SER A 299 -19.72 -0.31 13.89
C SER A 299 -19.98 -1.58 13.08
N VAL A 300 -20.52 -2.62 13.72
CA VAL A 300 -20.94 -3.84 13.00
C VAL A 300 -22.00 -3.52 11.94
N GLY A 301 -22.90 -2.57 12.23
CA GLY A 301 -23.91 -2.07 11.29
C GLY A 301 -23.29 -1.42 10.05
N ALA A 302 -22.33 -0.52 10.24
CA ALA A 302 -21.64 0.16 9.13
C ALA A 302 -20.85 -0.82 8.23
N VAL A 303 -20.28 -1.88 8.81
CA VAL A 303 -19.67 -2.98 8.05
C VAL A 303 -20.70 -3.69 7.18
N ALA A 304 -21.84 -4.07 7.77
CA ALA A 304 -22.91 -4.74 7.04
C ALA A 304 -23.47 -3.89 5.90
N VAL A 305 -23.64 -2.58 6.12
CA VAL A 305 -24.15 -1.64 5.10
C VAL A 305 -23.17 -1.52 3.92
N ASN A 306 -21.88 -1.27 4.19
CA ASN A 306 -20.88 -1.15 3.11
C ASN A 306 -20.79 -2.43 2.28
N VAL A 307 -20.80 -3.61 2.93
CA VAL A 307 -20.78 -4.90 2.23
C VAL A 307 -22.09 -5.17 1.49
N ALA A 308 -23.24 -4.78 2.04
CA ALA A 308 -24.54 -4.90 1.39
C ALA A 308 -24.62 -4.07 0.10
N LEU A 309 -24.13 -2.83 0.12
CA LEU A 309 -24.08 -1.95 -1.06
C LEU A 309 -23.14 -2.50 -2.13
N ALA A 310 -21.95 -2.94 -1.74
CA ALA A 310 -21.02 -3.57 -2.67
C ALA A 310 -21.60 -4.87 -3.26
N ALA A 311 -22.33 -5.66 -2.47
CA ALA A 311 -23.03 -6.85 -2.93
C ALA A 311 -24.25 -6.52 -3.83
N ASP A 312 -24.82 -5.32 -3.71
CA ASP A 312 -25.84 -4.80 -4.62
C ASP A 312 -25.27 -4.12 -5.87
N ARG A 313 -23.93 -3.98 -5.95
CA ARG A 313 -23.19 -3.30 -7.02
C ARG A 313 -23.42 -1.78 -7.03
N ARG A 314 -23.57 -1.19 -5.85
CA ARG A 314 -23.65 0.26 -5.63
C ARG A 314 -22.33 0.81 -5.14
N VAL A 315 -22.10 2.08 -5.43
CA VAL A 315 -20.92 2.82 -5.01
C VAL A 315 -21.23 3.50 -3.69
N SER A 316 -20.50 3.14 -2.63
CA SER A 316 -20.73 3.77 -1.32
C SER A 316 -19.98 5.10 -1.19
N ALA A 317 -20.62 6.09 -0.59
CA ALA A 317 -20.00 7.34 -0.19
C ALA A 317 -20.18 7.51 1.32
N ASN A 318 -19.17 7.14 2.11
CA ASN A 318 -19.21 7.33 3.55
C ASN A 318 -18.98 8.83 3.83
N LEU A 319 -20.01 9.52 4.31
CA LEU A 319 -20.00 10.95 4.55
C LEU A 319 -19.31 11.29 5.87
N ASN A 320 -18.57 12.39 5.88
CA ASN A 320 -17.86 12.84 7.06
C ASN A 320 -18.79 13.60 8.01
N TYR A 321 -19.22 12.95 9.09
CA TYR A 321 -20.07 13.53 10.13
C TYR A 321 -19.36 14.52 11.07
N THR A 322 -18.10 14.88 10.80
CA THR A 322 -17.35 15.90 11.56
C THR A 322 -17.31 17.27 10.88
N VAL A 323 -17.93 17.39 9.69
CA VAL A 323 -18.04 18.65 8.94
C VAL A 323 -19.46 19.20 9.03
N SER A 324 -19.64 20.46 8.63
CA SER A 324 -20.95 21.11 8.62
C SER A 324 -21.91 20.47 7.59
N SER A 325 -23.21 20.66 7.82
CA SER A 325 -24.28 20.27 6.89
C SER A 325 -24.06 20.82 5.48
N GLU A 326 -23.61 22.08 5.36
CA GLU A 326 -23.31 22.71 4.06
C GLU A 326 -22.23 21.93 3.29
N VAL A 327 -21.15 21.55 3.96
CA VAL A 327 -20.04 20.79 3.36
C VAL A 327 -20.51 19.39 2.97
N MET A 328 -21.32 18.72 3.80
CA MET A 328 -21.91 17.43 3.43
C MET A 328 -22.86 17.55 2.25
N ASN A 329 -23.69 18.59 2.19
CA ASN A 329 -24.62 18.81 1.09
C ASN A 329 -23.90 19.16 -0.21
N HIS A 330 -22.76 19.86 -0.14
CA HIS A 330 -21.88 20.00 -1.29
C HIS A 330 -21.42 18.63 -1.82
N CYS A 331 -20.91 17.75 -0.95
CA CYS A 331 -20.49 16.39 -1.32
C CYS A 331 -21.65 15.55 -1.91
N ILE A 332 -22.85 15.67 -1.33
CA ILE A 332 -24.07 14.98 -1.80
C ILE A 332 -24.42 15.43 -3.21
N ARG A 333 -24.48 16.75 -3.46
CA ARG A 333 -24.80 17.32 -4.78
C ARG A 333 -23.72 17.03 -5.81
N ASP A 334 -22.45 17.11 -5.42
CA ASP A 334 -21.30 16.88 -6.30
C ASP A 334 -21.32 15.46 -6.89
N VAL A 335 -21.70 14.44 -6.13
CA VAL A 335 -21.77 13.05 -6.63
C VAL A 335 -23.17 12.65 -7.09
N GLY A 336 -24.21 13.42 -6.76
CA GLY A 336 -25.60 13.12 -7.07
C GLY A 336 -26.18 12.02 -6.17
N ILE A 337 -25.88 12.06 -4.87
CA ILE A 337 -26.41 11.11 -3.89
C ILE A 337 -27.89 11.40 -3.63
N LYS A 338 -28.76 10.42 -3.88
CA LYS A 338 -30.21 10.52 -3.63
C LYS A 338 -30.58 10.08 -2.22
N HIS A 339 -30.05 8.93 -1.77
CA HIS A 339 -30.32 8.39 -0.44
C HIS A 339 -29.06 8.39 0.45
N VAL A 340 -29.26 8.75 1.72
CA VAL A 340 -28.26 8.64 2.78
C VAL A 340 -28.74 7.65 3.85
N LEU A 341 -28.00 6.56 4.03
CA LEU A 341 -28.28 5.53 5.02
C LEU A 341 -27.70 5.91 6.38
N THR A 342 -28.51 5.90 7.43
CA THR A 342 -28.11 6.23 8.81
C THR A 342 -28.95 5.46 9.84
N SER A 343 -28.70 5.64 11.14
CA SER A 343 -29.53 5.11 12.22
C SER A 343 -30.15 6.24 13.05
N ASP A 344 -31.35 6.04 13.57
CA ASP A 344 -32.07 7.06 14.35
C ASP A 344 -31.22 7.47 15.57
N ARG A 345 -30.64 6.47 16.24
CA ARG A 345 -29.71 6.66 17.38
C ARG A 345 -28.48 7.51 17.04
N PHE A 346 -28.06 7.54 15.77
CA PHE A 346 -26.91 8.36 15.37
C PHE A 346 -27.35 9.77 15.01
N LEU A 347 -28.47 9.93 14.30
CA LEU A 347 -29.08 11.22 14.00
C LEU A 347 -29.40 12.02 15.27
N GLU A 348 -29.87 11.37 16.33
CA GLU A 348 -30.11 12.05 17.63
C GLU A 348 -28.86 12.71 18.23
N LYS A 349 -27.65 12.34 17.78
CA LYS A 349 -26.38 12.86 18.30
C LYS A 349 -25.74 13.93 17.43
N ILE A 350 -26.27 14.15 16.22
CA ILE A 350 -25.70 15.07 15.24
C ILE A 350 -26.82 15.96 14.71
N ASP A 351 -26.63 17.26 14.78
CA ASP A 351 -27.57 18.22 14.21
C ASP A 351 -27.21 18.43 12.73
N VAL A 352 -27.90 17.73 11.83
CA VAL A 352 -27.57 17.69 10.40
C VAL A 352 -28.81 17.79 9.53
N GLU A 353 -28.76 18.71 8.56
CA GLU A 353 -29.77 18.88 7.52
C GLU A 353 -29.17 18.46 6.18
N LEU A 354 -29.75 17.44 5.55
CA LEU A 354 -29.19 16.84 4.34
C LEU A 354 -30.07 17.08 3.11
N ASP A 355 -29.44 17.42 1.98
CA ASP A 355 -30.07 17.56 0.66
C ASP A 355 -30.31 16.19 -0.01
N ALA A 356 -30.71 15.19 0.77
CA ALA A 356 -30.92 13.82 0.33
C ALA A 356 -31.98 13.12 1.20
N GLU A 357 -32.60 12.07 0.66
CA GLU A 357 -33.55 11.27 1.41
C GLU A 357 -32.84 10.45 2.49
N ILE A 358 -33.17 10.73 3.75
CA ILE A 358 -32.59 10.04 4.90
C ILE A 358 -33.33 8.72 5.11
N VAL A 359 -32.58 7.62 5.01
CA VAL A 359 -33.10 6.27 5.22
C VAL A 359 -32.61 5.73 6.55
N SER A 360 -33.53 5.62 7.51
CA SER A 360 -33.27 5.01 8.81
C SER A 360 -33.18 3.50 8.72
N LEU A 361 -32.02 2.95 9.09
CA LEU A 361 -31.78 1.51 9.14
C LEU A 361 -32.56 0.80 10.25
N ASP A 362 -32.92 1.51 11.32
CA ASP A 362 -33.73 0.98 12.41
C ASP A 362 -35.16 0.70 11.91
N LYS A 363 -35.76 1.66 11.22
CA LYS A 363 -37.08 1.50 10.56
C LYS A 363 -37.02 0.46 9.43
N LEU A 364 -35.93 0.43 8.66
CA LEU A 364 -35.76 -0.56 7.59
C LEU A 364 -35.69 -2.00 8.12
N LYS A 365 -35.15 -2.20 9.33
CA LYS A 365 -35.08 -3.51 9.98
C LYS A 365 -36.46 -4.11 10.24
N GLU A 366 -37.47 -3.27 10.49
CA GLU A 366 -38.87 -3.69 10.69
C GLU A 366 -39.50 -4.19 9.38
N LYS A 367 -39.07 -3.65 8.24
CA LYS A 367 -39.49 -4.08 6.90
C LYS A 367 -38.83 -5.38 6.42
N VAL A 368 -37.88 -5.94 7.18
CA VAL A 368 -37.22 -7.20 6.82
C VAL A 368 -38.18 -8.38 7.03
N SER A 369 -38.70 -8.91 5.92
CA SER A 369 -39.67 -10.00 5.94
C SER A 369 -39.06 -11.33 6.40
N LEU A 370 -39.91 -12.27 6.82
CA LEU A 370 -39.47 -13.65 7.10
C LEU A 370 -38.86 -14.30 5.85
N ALA A 371 -39.40 -14.02 4.66
CA ALA A 371 -38.87 -14.51 3.39
C ALA A 371 -37.43 -14.03 3.15
N ASP A 372 -37.13 -12.76 3.46
CA ASP A 372 -35.77 -12.23 3.32
C ASP A 372 -34.77 -12.95 4.22
N LYS A 373 -35.16 -13.23 5.47
CA LYS A 373 -34.34 -13.97 6.43
C LYS A 373 -34.08 -15.40 5.97
N VAL A 374 -35.12 -16.09 5.48
CA VAL A 374 -35.02 -17.48 4.98
C VAL A 374 -34.15 -17.55 3.73
N ILE A 375 -34.39 -16.69 2.74
CA ILE A 375 -33.60 -16.65 1.50
C ILE A 375 -32.15 -16.31 1.81
N ALA A 376 -31.89 -15.31 2.67
CA ALA A 376 -30.53 -14.96 3.09
C ALA A 376 -29.83 -16.11 3.81
N ALA A 377 -30.55 -16.85 4.67
CA ALA A 377 -30.03 -18.05 5.32
C ALA A 377 -29.63 -19.13 4.30
N LEU A 378 -30.51 -19.46 3.36
CA LEU A 378 -30.23 -20.44 2.30
C LEU A 378 -29.05 -20.01 1.42
N GLN A 379 -28.99 -18.73 1.04
CA GLN A 379 -27.87 -18.16 0.27
C GLN A 379 -26.55 -18.22 1.05
N ALA A 380 -26.59 -17.97 2.36
CA ALA A 380 -25.40 -18.00 3.20
C ALA A 380 -24.86 -19.43 3.43
N THR A 381 -25.73 -20.44 3.51
CA THR A 381 -25.37 -21.79 3.96
C THR A 381 -25.36 -22.85 2.86
N VAL A 382 -26.36 -22.88 1.98
CA VAL A 382 -26.58 -23.98 1.02
C VAL A 382 -26.07 -23.61 -0.38
N VAL A 383 -26.30 -22.38 -0.84
CA VAL A 383 -26.00 -21.99 -2.23
C VAL A 383 -24.49 -21.95 -2.49
N PRO A 384 -23.97 -22.71 -3.48
CA PRO A 384 -22.55 -22.67 -3.86
C PRO A 384 -22.09 -21.25 -4.22
N SER A 385 -20.84 -20.91 -3.89
CA SER A 385 -20.32 -19.54 -4.06
C SER A 385 -20.47 -19.01 -5.48
N TRP A 386 -20.21 -19.83 -6.51
CA TRP A 386 -20.32 -19.42 -7.91
C TRP A 386 -21.77 -19.07 -8.32
N LEU A 387 -22.75 -19.79 -7.76
CA LEU A 387 -24.16 -19.54 -8.02
C LEU A 387 -24.63 -18.30 -7.25
N LEU A 388 -24.17 -18.12 -6.01
CA LEU A 388 -24.44 -16.90 -5.24
C LEU A 388 -23.90 -15.67 -5.96
N ASP A 389 -22.67 -15.72 -6.49
CA ASP A 389 -22.09 -14.65 -7.28
C ASP A 389 -22.96 -14.31 -8.50
N ARG A 390 -23.55 -15.32 -9.16
CA ARG A 390 -24.45 -15.12 -10.31
C ARG A 390 -25.80 -14.54 -9.91
N ILE A 391 -26.39 -15.00 -8.80
CA ILE A 391 -27.66 -14.49 -8.26
C ILE A 391 -27.53 -13.01 -7.89
N LEU A 392 -26.40 -12.61 -7.30
CA LEU A 392 -26.14 -11.22 -6.91
C LEU A 392 -25.60 -10.37 -8.08
N GLY A 393 -25.32 -10.97 -9.23
CA GLY A 393 -24.72 -10.29 -10.40
C GLY A 393 -23.25 -9.89 -10.20
N LEU A 394 -22.58 -10.40 -9.17
CA LEU A 394 -21.17 -10.10 -8.86
C LEU A 394 -20.20 -10.70 -9.88
N ASN A 395 -20.66 -11.63 -10.71
CA ASN A 395 -19.90 -12.13 -11.85
C ASN A 395 -19.81 -11.11 -13.01
N LYS A 396 -20.64 -10.05 -12.98
CA LYS A 396 -20.62 -8.96 -13.97
C LYS A 396 -19.76 -7.79 -13.53
N VAL A 397 -19.41 -7.71 -12.25
CA VAL A 397 -18.57 -6.64 -11.70
C VAL A 397 -17.15 -6.81 -12.21
N GLN A 398 -16.64 -5.78 -12.86
CA GLN A 398 -15.26 -5.70 -13.32
C GLN A 398 -14.38 -5.04 -12.25
N SER A 399 -13.08 -5.30 -12.30
CA SER A 399 -12.15 -4.74 -11.31
C SER A 399 -12.05 -3.22 -11.38
N ASP A 400 -12.29 -2.62 -12.56
CA ASP A 400 -12.27 -1.16 -12.74
C ASP A 400 -13.60 -0.48 -12.38
N ASP A 401 -14.66 -1.25 -12.06
CA ASP A 401 -15.92 -0.68 -11.59
C ASP A 401 -15.71 0.01 -10.23
N LEU A 402 -16.35 1.16 -10.06
CA LEU A 402 -16.30 1.93 -8.80
C LEU A 402 -16.83 1.11 -7.63
N LEU A 403 -16.11 1.18 -6.51
CA LEU A 403 -16.52 0.60 -5.24
C LEU A 403 -16.96 1.70 -4.26
N THR A 404 -16.26 2.83 -4.25
CA THR A 404 -16.54 3.91 -3.33
C THR A 404 -16.12 5.27 -3.87
N VAL A 405 -16.72 6.32 -3.29
CA VAL A 405 -16.21 7.69 -3.34
C VAL A 405 -15.82 8.10 -1.93
N ILE A 406 -14.61 8.62 -1.77
CA ILE A 406 -14.12 9.14 -0.49
C ILE A 406 -13.81 10.62 -0.65
N PHE A 407 -14.39 11.46 0.21
CA PHE A 407 -14.16 12.90 0.17
C PHE A 407 -12.89 13.26 0.93
N THR A 408 -12.01 14.06 0.31
CA THR A 408 -10.80 14.56 0.98
C THR A 408 -11.15 15.66 1.98
N SER A 409 -10.47 15.69 3.12
CA SER A 409 -10.55 16.82 4.05
C SER A 409 -9.99 18.05 3.34
N GLY A 410 -10.85 19.00 2.98
CA GLY A 410 -10.51 20.18 2.20
C GLY A 410 -9.66 21.20 2.95
N SER A 411 -8.44 20.83 3.38
CA SER A 411 -7.50 21.74 4.07
C SER A 411 -7.10 22.95 3.21
N THR A 412 -7.49 22.97 1.93
CA THR A 412 -7.25 24.05 0.96
C THR A 412 -8.54 24.54 0.28
N GLY A 413 -9.74 24.09 0.70
CA GLY A 413 -11.01 24.45 0.06
C GLY A 413 -12.15 23.45 0.28
N MET A 414 -13.11 23.36 -0.65
CA MET A 414 -14.19 22.37 -0.55
C MET A 414 -13.67 20.94 -0.76
N PRO A 415 -14.19 19.94 -0.01
CA PRO A 415 -13.86 18.53 -0.22
C PRO A 415 -14.07 18.07 -1.65
N LYS A 416 -13.21 17.18 -2.13
CA LYS A 416 -13.29 16.61 -3.47
C LYS A 416 -13.57 15.12 -3.37
N GLY A 417 -14.52 14.61 -4.15
CA GLY A 417 -14.83 13.18 -4.20
C GLY A 417 -13.76 12.40 -4.95
N VAL A 418 -13.00 11.54 -4.28
CA VAL A 418 -12.02 10.65 -4.90
C VAL A 418 -12.70 9.35 -5.33
N LEU A 419 -12.69 9.06 -6.63
CA LEU A 419 -13.32 7.89 -7.21
C LEU A 419 -12.40 6.66 -7.14
N LEU A 420 -12.79 5.64 -6.35
CA LEU A 420 -11.99 4.42 -6.15
C LEU A 420 -12.70 3.19 -6.70
N SER A 421 -12.00 2.45 -7.56
CA SER A 421 -12.45 1.18 -8.14
C SER A 421 -12.30 -0.01 -7.19
N ASN A 422 -12.89 -1.14 -7.54
CA ASN A 422 -12.67 -2.41 -6.85
C ASN A 422 -11.17 -2.80 -6.86
N ALA A 423 -10.48 -2.60 -7.99
CA ALA A 423 -9.06 -2.89 -8.13
C ALA A 423 -8.20 -2.03 -7.22
N ASN A 424 -8.55 -0.75 -7.10
CA ASN A 424 -7.86 0.20 -6.23
C ASN A 424 -7.81 -0.30 -4.78
N VAL A 425 -8.99 -0.56 -4.21
CA VAL A 425 -9.11 -0.98 -2.81
C VAL A 425 -8.61 -2.43 -2.67
N SER A 426 -8.83 -3.29 -3.66
CA SER A 426 -8.35 -4.68 -3.61
C SER A 426 -6.85 -4.81 -3.66
N HIS A 427 -6.14 -3.97 -4.41
CA HIS A 427 -4.68 -3.94 -4.37
C HIS A 427 -4.21 -3.57 -2.96
N ASN A 428 -4.83 -2.58 -2.33
CA ASN A 428 -4.51 -2.16 -0.98
C ASN A 428 -4.76 -3.26 0.06
N VAL A 429 -5.85 -4.00 -0.06
CA VAL A 429 -6.11 -5.21 0.75
C VAL A 429 -5.00 -6.25 0.58
N ASP A 430 -4.57 -6.53 -0.65
CA ASP A 430 -3.46 -7.45 -0.92
C ASP A 430 -2.12 -6.92 -0.37
N ALA A 431 -1.89 -5.61 -0.45
CA ALA A 431 -0.70 -4.97 0.08
C ALA A 431 -0.63 -5.11 1.62
N VAL A 432 -1.74 -4.90 2.33
CA VAL A 432 -1.85 -5.17 3.78
C VAL A 432 -1.58 -6.65 4.09
N ASN A 433 -2.14 -7.57 3.29
CA ASN A 433 -1.89 -9.00 3.45
C ASN A 433 -0.41 -9.37 3.27
N ARG A 434 0.29 -8.74 2.32
CA ARG A 434 1.71 -9.01 2.06
C ARG A 434 2.63 -8.43 3.14
N ALA A 435 2.34 -7.21 3.61
CA ALA A 435 3.17 -6.50 4.58
C ALA A 435 2.90 -6.94 6.02
N ILE A 436 1.62 -6.91 6.45
CA ILE A 436 1.22 -7.17 7.84
C ILE A 436 0.91 -8.65 8.08
N ARG A 437 0.52 -9.39 7.03
CA ARG A 437 0.18 -10.83 7.09
C ARG A 437 -0.94 -11.12 8.09
N LEU A 438 -2.02 -10.34 7.98
CA LEU A 438 -3.24 -10.56 8.73
C LEU A 438 -3.76 -11.98 8.48
N ASN A 439 -4.14 -12.65 9.57
CA ASN A 439 -4.69 -14.00 9.51
C ASN A 439 -5.96 -14.12 10.37
N THR A 440 -6.54 -15.32 10.42
CA THR A 440 -7.83 -15.56 11.08
C THR A 440 -7.82 -15.49 12.60
N GLU A 441 -6.63 -15.49 13.21
CA GLU A 441 -6.44 -15.36 14.66
C GLU A 441 -6.19 -13.90 15.07
N ASP A 442 -5.95 -13.01 14.10
CA ASP A 442 -5.81 -11.58 14.40
C ASP A 442 -7.16 -10.93 14.71
N VAL A 443 -7.11 -9.91 15.56
CA VAL A 443 -8.25 -9.07 15.94
C VAL A 443 -7.84 -7.61 15.76
N VAL A 444 -8.48 -6.94 14.80
CA VAL A 444 -8.18 -5.57 14.38
C VAL A 444 -9.06 -4.59 15.15
N ILE A 445 -8.44 -3.63 15.83
CA ILE A 445 -9.13 -2.50 16.46
C ILE A 445 -9.58 -1.53 15.36
N GLY A 446 -10.89 -1.49 15.10
CA GLY A 446 -11.53 -0.65 14.11
C GLY A 446 -12.03 0.68 14.67
N VAL A 447 -11.08 1.56 15.04
CA VAL A 447 -11.37 2.91 15.55
C VAL A 447 -11.26 4.00 14.48
N LEU A 448 -10.69 3.66 13.31
CA LEU A 448 -10.58 4.58 12.19
C LEU A 448 -11.91 4.73 11.46
N PRO A 449 -12.39 5.96 11.19
CA PRO A 449 -13.62 6.22 10.46
C PRO A 449 -13.63 5.64 9.05
N PHE A 450 -14.79 5.14 8.59
CA PHE A 450 -14.95 4.60 7.23
C PHE A 450 -15.11 5.68 6.15
N PHE A 451 -15.41 6.93 6.52
CA PHE A 451 -15.31 8.08 5.61
C PHE A 451 -13.85 8.47 5.33
N HIS A 452 -12.89 7.93 6.07
CA HIS A 452 -11.46 8.11 5.83
C HIS A 452 -10.91 6.86 5.13
N SER A 453 -10.15 7.04 4.06
CA SER A 453 -9.58 5.97 3.24
C SER A 453 -8.78 4.93 4.04
N PHE A 454 -8.07 5.36 5.09
CA PHE A 454 -7.32 4.45 5.97
C PHE A 454 -8.23 3.46 6.74
N GLY A 455 -9.33 3.95 7.34
CA GLY A 455 -10.31 3.07 7.98
C GLY A 455 -11.05 2.22 6.96
N TYR A 456 -11.48 2.83 5.85
CA TYR A 456 -12.19 2.15 4.77
C TYR A 456 -11.40 0.96 4.19
N ALA A 457 -10.13 1.16 3.82
CA ALA A 457 -9.32 0.12 3.20
C ALA A 457 -8.89 -0.96 4.20
N VAL A 458 -8.51 -0.58 5.43
CA VAL A 458 -7.88 -1.53 6.36
C VAL A 458 -8.84 -2.06 7.42
N THR A 459 -9.47 -1.19 8.22
CA THR A 459 -10.32 -1.64 9.34
C THR A 459 -11.68 -2.17 8.88
N LEU A 460 -12.14 -1.77 7.68
CA LEU A 460 -13.28 -2.37 6.99
C LEU A 460 -12.82 -3.45 6.01
N TRP A 461 -12.27 -3.08 4.84
CA TRP A 461 -12.11 -4.07 3.76
C TRP A 461 -11.05 -5.13 4.05
N ALA A 462 -9.83 -4.77 4.46
CA ALA A 462 -8.79 -5.78 4.75
C ALA A 462 -9.20 -6.71 5.90
N ALA A 463 -9.76 -6.15 6.98
CA ALA A 463 -10.25 -6.95 8.11
C ALA A 463 -11.32 -7.97 7.69
N GLN A 464 -12.28 -7.56 6.87
CA GLN A 464 -13.42 -8.41 6.49
C GLN A 464 -13.10 -9.37 5.32
N THR A 465 -12.08 -9.08 4.51
CA THR A 465 -11.70 -9.88 3.32
C THR A 465 -10.55 -10.86 3.58
N LEU A 466 -9.70 -10.61 4.58
CA LEU A 466 -8.57 -11.48 4.92
C LEU A 466 -8.92 -12.47 6.05
N GLY A 467 -10.02 -12.24 6.76
CA GLY A 467 -10.55 -13.13 7.79
C GLY A 467 -10.22 -12.85 9.27
N PRO A 468 -9.43 -11.83 9.69
CA PRO A 468 -9.41 -11.46 11.10
C PRO A 468 -10.79 -10.97 11.57
N ALA A 469 -10.97 -10.88 12.90
CA ALA A 469 -12.14 -10.19 13.45
C ALA A 469 -11.89 -8.67 13.49
N GLY A 470 -12.93 -7.87 13.27
CA GLY A 470 -12.92 -6.42 13.48
C GLY A 470 -13.68 -6.03 14.74
N VAL A 471 -13.08 -5.26 15.63
CA VAL A 471 -13.73 -4.77 16.86
C VAL A 471 -13.81 -3.24 16.82
N TYR A 472 -15.02 -2.70 16.77
CA TYR A 472 -15.25 -1.32 16.36
C TYR A 472 -15.66 -0.43 17.52
N HIS A 473 -15.14 0.79 17.50
CA HIS A 473 -15.58 1.87 18.36
C HIS A 473 -15.61 3.18 17.55
N PHE A 474 -16.63 3.99 17.78
CA PHE A 474 -16.93 5.14 16.93
C PHE A 474 -16.02 6.35 17.19
N ASN A 475 -15.46 6.46 18.40
CA ASN A 475 -14.63 7.60 18.80
C ASN A 475 -13.20 7.14 19.07
N PRO A 476 -12.21 7.42 18.19
CA PRO A 476 -10.83 7.03 18.43
C PRO A 476 -10.19 7.70 19.66
N LEU A 477 -10.79 8.76 20.20
CA LEU A 477 -10.28 9.48 21.38
C LEU A 477 -10.79 8.91 22.71
N ASP A 478 -11.75 7.97 22.71
CA ASP A 478 -12.21 7.31 23.93
C ASP A 478 -11.28 6.14 24.32
N SER A 479 -10.08 6.50 24.76
CA SER A 479 -9.05 5.54 25.16
C SER A 479 -9.54 4.51 26.19
N LYS A 480 -10.44 4.90 27.10
CA LYS A 480 -10.95 3.99 28.15
C LYS A 480 -11.78 2.86 27.55
N GLN A 481 -12.70 3.19 26.63
CA GLN A 481 -13.50 2.17 25.95
C GLN A 481 -12.64 1.33 25.00
N ILE A 482 -11.65 1.94 24.34
CA ILE A 482 -10.74 1.24 23.44
C ILE A 482 -9.87 0.23 24.21
N GLY A 483 -9.36 0.60 25.39
CA GLY A 483 -8.65 -0.32 26.28
C GLY A 483 -9.52 -1.52 26.69
N LYS A 484 -10.76 -1.28 27.13
CA LYS A 484 -11.72 -2.35 27.48
C LYS A 484 -12.06 -3.25 26.27
N LEU A 485 -12.21 -2.64 25.10
CA LEU A 485 -12.49 -3.35 23.85
C LEU A 485 -11.32 -4.27 23.47
N ALA A 486 -10.09 -3.73 23.51
CA ALA A 486 -8.88 -4.46 23.22
C ALA A 486 -8.67 -5.64 24.18
N GLU A 487 -8.88 -5.42 25.48
CA GLU A 487 -8.80 -6.44 26.52
C GLU A 487 -9.82 -7.56 26.30
N LYS A 488 -11.11 -7.19 26.15
CA LYS A 488 -12.21 -8.15 26.01
C LYS A 488 -12.02 -9.08 24.82
N TYR A 489 -11.62 -8.53 23.68
CA TYR A 489 -11.50 -9.30 22.43
C TYR A 489 -10.08 -9.72 22.10
N LYS A 490 -9.11 -9.49 23.00
CA LYS A 490 -7.70 -9.84 22.79
C LYS A 490 -7.14 -9.27 21.49
N ALA A 491 -7.32 -7.97 21.31
CA ALA A 491 -6.88 -7.28 20.10
C ALA A 491 -5.38 -7.50 19.84
N THR A 492 -5.03 -7.77 18.57
CA THR A 492 -3.64 -8.03 18.16
C THR A 492 -3.08 -6.92 17.26
N VAL A 493 -3.97 -6.17 16.59
CA VAL A 493 -3.61 -5.19 15.58
C VAL A 493 -4.28 -3.85 15.89
N LEU A 494 -3.46 -2.81 16.02
CA LEU A 494 -3.89 -1.42 16.21
C LEU A 494 -3.40 -0.56 15.04
N LEU A 495 -4.32 0.24 14.50
CA LEU A 495 -4.03 1.26 13.50
C LEU A 495 -4.45 2.61 14.06
N GLY A 496 -3.63 3.63 13.89
CA GLY A 496 -3.97 4.96 14.39
C GLY A 496 -3.05 6.05 13.87
N THR A 497 -3.13 7.19 14.54
CA THR A 497 -2.18 8.30 14.37
C THR A 497 -1.37 8.48 15.66
N PRO A 498 -0.23 9.16 15.61
CA PRO A 498 0.51 9.60 16.80
C PRO A 498 -0.39 10.25 17.86
N THR A 499 -1.35 11.08 17.45
CA THR A 499 -2.34 11.69 18.34
C THR A 499 -3.14 10.66 19.15
N PHE A 500 -3.60 9.58 18.51
CA PHE A 500 -4.30 8.51 19.24
C PHE A 500 -3.36 7.75 20.18
N MET A 501 -2.11 7.50 19.74
CA MET A 501 -1.11 6.80 20.56
C MET A 501 -0.83 7.53 21.87
N ARG A 502 -0.74 8.87 21.87
CA ARG A 502 -0.58 9.67 23.11
C ARG A 502 -1.75 9.46 24.07
N GLY A 503 -2.99 9.53 23.55
CA GLY A 503 -4.19 9.30 24.33
C GLY A 503 -4.24 7.90 24.95
N TYR A 504 -3.81 6.88 24.21
CA TYR A 504 -3.72 5.50 24.68
C TYR A 504 -2.62 5.32 25.72
N LEU A 505 -1.44 5.90 25.47
CA LEU A 505 -0.31 5.89 26.39
C LEU A 505 -0.72 6.46 27.74
N ARG A 506 -1.58 7.48 27.82
CA ARG A 506 -2.01 8.03 29.12
C ARG A 506 -3.04 7.15 29.83
N ARG A 507 -4.04 6.65 29.12
CA ARG A 507 -5.29 6.13 29.72
C ARG A 507 -5.47 4.61 29.69
N ILE A 508 -4.67 3.89 28.91
CA ILE A 508 -4.78 2.42 28.76
C ILE A 508 -3.71 1.72 29.60
N THR A 509 -4.10 0.68 30.34
CA THR A 509 -3.14 -0.10 31.14
C THR A 509 -2.41 -1.14 30.28
N PRO A 510 -1.19 -1.58 30.65
CA PRO A 510 -0.47 -2.62 29.92
C PRO A 510 -1.28 -3.91 29.73
N GLU A 511 -2.10 -4.30 30.71
CA GLU A 511 -2.94 -5.51 30.66
C GLU A 511 -3.95 -5.46 29.52
N GLN A 512 -4.53 -4.27 29.25
CA GLN A 512 -5.53 -4.07 28.22
C GLN A 512 -4.97 -4.25 26.81
N PHE A 513 -3.69 -3.94 26.60
CA PHE A 513 -2.96 -4.11 25.34
C PHE A 513 -2.01 -5.31 25.33
N LYS A 514 -2.10 -6.22 26.32
CA LYS A 514 -1.18 -7.36 26.48
C LYS A 514 -1.07 -8.27 25.25
N THR A 515 -2.13 -8.37 24.44
CA THR A 515 -2.16 -9.21 23.22
C THR A 515 -1.79 -8.47 21.95
N LEU A 516 -1.62 -7.15 22.03
CA LEU A 516 -1.23 -6.32 20.91
C LEU A 516 0.16 -6.76 20.44
N ASN A 517 0.36 -6.90 19.14
CA ASN A 517 1.67 -7.20 18.56
C ASN A 517 1.97 -6.45 17.27
N VAL A 518 0.99 -5.72 16.74
CA VAL A 518 1.15 -4.84 15.58
C VAL A 518 0.52 -3.50 15.93
N ALA A 519 1.33 -2.44 15.84
CA ALA A 519 0.86 -1.06 15.88
C ALA A 519 1.39 -0.34 14.63
N VAL A 520 0.49 0.11 13.76
CA VAL A 520 0.84 0.89 12.56
C VAL A 520 0.27 2.29 12.71
N VAL A 521 1.14 3.29 12.59
CA VAL A 521 0.77 4.70 12.61
C VAL A 521 0.90 5.32 11.23
N GLY A 522 0.05 6.28 10.91
CA GLY A 522 0.11 7.03 9.67
C GLY A 522 -0.67 8.33 9.78
N ALA A 523 -0.82 9.03 8.65
CA ALA A 523 -1.46 10.34 8.50
C ALA A 523 -0.77 11.53 9.20
N GLU A 524 0.07 11.30 10.20
CA GLU A 524 0.97 12.28 10.83
C GLU A 524 2.35 11.63 11.03
N LYS A 525 3.39 12.47 11.07
CA LYS A 525 4.76 12.05 11.41
C LYS A 525 4.81 11.65 12.89
N MET A 526 5.38 10.50 13.19
CA MET A 526 5.50 9.98 14.55
C MET A 526 6.75 10.56 15.24
N PRO A 527 6.62 11.21 16.42
CA PRO A 527 7.76 11.64 17.21
C PRO A 527 8.58 10.45 17.74
N ALA A 528 9.92 10.61 17.78
CA ALA A 528 10.86 9.57 18.21
C ALA A 528 10.59 9.09 19.65
N ASP A 529 10.39 10.03 20.58
CA ASP A 529 10.06 9.80 21.98
C ASP A 529 8.76 9.00 22.16
N LEU A 530 7.78 9.23 21.28
CA LEU A 530 6.50 8.52 21.34
C LEU A 530 6.63 7.05 20.92
N PHE A 531 7.55 6.70 20.02
CA PHE A 531 7.86 5.28 19.72
C PHE A 531 8.36 4.57 20.97
N ASP A 532 9.35 5.17 21.64
CA ASP A 532 10.01 4.59 22.81
C ASP A 532 9.05 4.48 24.00
N ALA A 533 8.24 5.51 24.23
CA ALA A 533 7.27 5.50 25.31
C ALA A 533 6.19 4.42 25.11
N PHE A 534 5.69 4.27 23.87
CA PHE A 534 4.68 3.26 23.55
C PHE A 534 5.24 1.84 23.66
N GLU A 535 6.46 1.60 23.14
CA GLU A 535 7.13 0.30 23.27
C GLU A 535 7.40 -0.04 24.74
N LYS A 536 7.92 0.92 25.53
CA LYS A 536 8.20 0.72 26.95
C LYS A 536 6.96 0.35 27.75
N ARG A 537 5.81 0.97 27.44
CA ARG A 537 4.55 0.73 28.18
C ARG A 537 3.84 -0.56 27.76
N PHE A 538 3.81 -0.87 26.46
CA PHE A 538 2.97 -1.95 25.92
C PHE A 538 3.74 -3.12 25.31
N GLY A 539 5.07 -3.04 25.19
CA GLY A 539 5.92 -4.09 24.61
C GLY A 539 5.81 -4.22 23.09
N VAL A 540 5.23 -3.23 22.41
CA VAL A 540 5.03 -3.22 20.96
C VAL A 540 5.56 -1.91 20.40
N ARG A 541 6.60 -1.97 19.55
CA ARG A 541 7.08 -0.77 18.84
C ARG A 541 6.14 -0.43 17.68
N PRO A 542 5.56 0.79 17.64
CA PRO A 542 4.83 1.26 16.46
C PRO A 542 5.73 1.34 15.23
N VAL A 543 5.13 1.26 14.05
CA VAL A 543 5.81 1.50 12.76
C VAL A 543 5.01 2.44 11.88
N GLU A 544 5.70 3.27 11.10
CA GLU A 544 5.06 4.23 10.20
C GLU A 544 4.69 3.63 8.84
N GLY A 545 3.59 4.13 8.28
CA GLY A 545 3.21 3.93 6.88
C GLY A 545 2.64 5.21 6.26
N TYR A 546 2.76 5.31 4.95
CA TYR A 546 2.34 6.48 4.18
C TYR A 546 1.29 6.13 3.13
N GLY A 547 0.40 7.08 2.89
CA GLY A 547 -0.67 6.97 1.94
C GLY A 547 -1.53 8.22 1.86
N THR A 548 -2.22 8.38 0.74
CA THR A 548 -3.18 9.45 0.47
C THR A 548 -4.47 8.83 -0.04
N THR A 549 -5.61 9.51 0.09
CA THR A 549 -6.90 8.96 -0.36
C THR A 549 -6.88 8.59 -1.85
N GLU A 550 -6.21 9.39 -2.67
CA GLU A 550 -5.98 9.20 -4.09
C GLU A 550 -5.18 7.92 -4.43
N MET A 551 -4.52 7.32 -3.44
CA MET A 551 -3.72 6.09 -3.56
C MET A 551 -4.33 4.91 -2.78
N SER A 552 -5.60 5.04 -2.37
CA SER A 552 -6.50 3.99 -1.85
C SER A 552 -6.26 3.27 -0.50
N PRO A 553 -5.57 3.80 0.55
CA PRO A 553 -4.61 4.89 0.58
C PRO A 553 -3.14 4.47 0.52
N LEU A 554 -2.85 3.21 0.84
CA LEU A 554 -1.53 2.74 1.25
C LEU A 554 -0.53 2.73 0.08
N VAL A 555 0.60 3.40 0.27
CA VAL A 555 1.72 3.51 -0.68
C VAL A 555 2.94 2.74 -0.18
N SER A 556 3.35 2.99 1.06
CA SER A 556 4.52 2.38 1.70
C SER A 556 4.26 2.10 3.17
N VAL A 557 4.99 1.13 3.73
CA VAL A 557 4.91 0.81 5.16
C VAL A 557 6.18 0.14 5.65
N ASN A 558 6.60 0.49 6.86
CA ASN A 558 7.60 -0.26 7.61
C ASN A 558 6.97 -1.55 8.14
N ILE A 559 7.65 -2.69 7.97
CA ILE A 559 7.10 -3.97 8.44
C ILE A 559 7.18 -4.04 9.96
N PRO A 560 6.06 -4.30 10.69
CA PRO A 560 6.08 -4.44 12.13
C PRO A 560 7.09 -5.49 12.60
N PRO A 561 7.81 -5.29 13.72
CA PRO A 561 8.82 -6.23 14.22
C PRO A 561 8.29 -7.67 14.36
N SER A 562 7.05 -7.84 14.83
CA SER A 562 6.39 -9.14 15.00
C SER A 562 6.05 -9.86 13.68
N ARG A 563 6.10 -9.16 12.55
CA ARG A 563 5.74 -9.67 11.21
C ARG A 563 6.94 -9.75 10.27
N SER A 564 8.06 -9.14 10.67
CA SER A 564 9.32 -9.18 9.94
C SER A 564 9.79 -10.62 9.75
N ALA A 565 10.10 -10.96 8.50
CA ALA A 565 10.80 -12.20 8.16
C ALA A 565 12.16 -11.89 7.52
N ALA A 566 12.62 -10.65 7.65
CA ALA A 566 13.83 -10.18 7.05
C ALA A 566 15.06 -10.75 7.78
N LYS A 567 16.04 -11.21 7.01
CA LYS A 567 17.27 -11.83 7.54
C LYS A 567 18.54 -11.08 7.16
N PHE A 568 18.52 -10.41 6.01
CA PHE A 568 19.73 -9.87 5.37
C PHE A 568 19.64 -8.38 5.03
N GLN A 569 18.42 -7.87 4.88
CA GLN A 569 18.13 -6.46 4.63
C GLN A 569 17.09 -6.01 5.65
N PRO A 570 17.16 -4.77 6.14
CA PRO A 570 16.09 -4.24 6.98
C PRO A 570 14.80 -4.15 6.17
N ASP A 571 13.67 -4.40 6.83
CA ASP A 571 12.32 -4.16 6.33
C ASP A 571 11.59 -3.04 7.07
N ARG A 572 12.35 -2.33 7.93
CA ARG A 572 11.94 -1.10 8.60
C ARG A 572 13.14 -0.20 8.87
N VAL A 573 12.93 1.11 8.75
CA VAL A 573 13.88 2.17 9.16
C VAL A 573 13.07 3.25 9.87
N GLU A 574 13.51 3.64 11.07
CA GLU A 574 12.84 4.69 11.84
C GLU A 574 12.99 6.06 11.15
N GLY A 575 11.96 6.90 11.22
CA GLY A 575 11.90 8.16 10.47
C GLY A 575 11.66 7.98 8.95
N SER A 576 11.57 6.74 8.47
CA SER A 576 11.01 6.44 7.14
C SER A 576 9.55 6.04 7.26
N VAL A 577 8.81 6.13 6.16
CA VAL A 577 7.47 5.57 6.02
C VAL A 577 7.48 4.21 5.30
N GLY A 578 8.64 3.53 5.33
CA GLY A 578 8.85 2.23 4.70
C GLY A 578 9.16 2.29 3.20
N ARG A 579 9.29 1.10 2.61
CA ARG A 579 9.46 0.95 1.16
C ARG A 579 8.09 0.93 0.45
N PRO A 580 8.01 1.42 -0.80
CA PRO A 580 6.81 1.24 -1.62
C PRO A 580 6.37 -0.23 -1.67
N LEU A 581 5.07 -0.45 -1.55
CA LEU A 581 4.48 -1.79 -1.54
C LEU A 581 4.58 -2.47 -2.90
N PRO A 582 4.41 -3.80 -2.96
CA PRO A 582 4.50 -4.53 -4.22
C PRO A 582 3.52 -3.99 -5.26
N GLY A 583 4.04 -3.67 -6.45
CA GLY A 583 3.23 -3.08 -7.53
C GLY A 583 3.09 -1.56 -7.48
N ILE A 584 3.73 -0.89 -6.51
CA ILE A 584 3.77 0.56 -6.44
C ILE A 584 5.20 1.02 -6.78
N SER A 585 5.29 2.06 -7.59
CA SER A 585 6.54 2.77 -7.85
C SER A 585 6.41 4.20 -7.35
N ALA A 586 7.48 4.68 -6.72
CA ALA A 586 7.62 6.04 -6.27
C ALA A 586 8.91 6.62 -6.88
N ARG A 587 8.84 7.88 -7.30
CA ARG A 587 10.01 8.65 -7.73
C ARG A 587 9.93 10.07 -7.17
N ILE A 588 11.09 10.69 -7.07
CA ILE A 588 11.22 12.06 -6.59
C ILE A 588 11.62 12.91 -7.79
N VAL A 589 10.93 14.03 -7.98
CA VAL A 589 11.24 14.98 -9.04
C VAL A 589 11.46 16.38 -8.48
N SER A 590 12.32 17.15 -9.13
CA SER A 590 12.48 18.56 -8.87
C SER A 590 11.14 19.28 -9.07
N PRO A 591 10.64 20.04 -8.07
CA PRO A 591 9.41 20.82 -8.21
C PRO A 591 9.50 21.93 -9.28
N ASP A 592 10.71 22.34 -9.68
CA ASP A 592 10.92 23.49 -10.56
C ASP A 592 10.96 23.09 -12.05
N ASP A 593 11.57 21.96 -12.40
CA ASP A 593 11.74 21.51 -13.80
C ASP A 593 11.26 20.08 -14.08
N GLY A 594 10.83 19.34 -13.05
CA GLY A 594 10.31 17.96 -13.18
C GLY A 594 11.37 16.90 -13.44
N THR A 595 12.66 17.22 -13.33
CA THR A 595 13.76 16.25 -13.46
C THR A 595 13.72 15.23 -12.32
N GLU A 596 13.98 13.95 -12.62
CA GLU A 596 14.04 12.89 -11.61
C GLU A 596 15.34 13.04 -10.79
N LEU A 597 15.20 13.09 -9.46
CA LEU A 597 16.30 13.33 -8.52
C LEU A 597 16.96 12.02 -8.06
N ASP A 598 18.20 12.13 -7.59
CA ASP A 598 18.97 11.01 -7.08
C ASP A 598 18.52 10.58 -5.66
N ALA A 599 19.05 9.45 -5.19
CA ALA A 599 18.72 8.95 -3.87
C ALA A 599 19.19 9.90 -2.76
N GLY A 600 18.30 10.21 -1.81
CA GLY A 600 18.55 11.12 -0.69
C GLY A 600 18.28 12.60 -0.98
N GLU A 601 17.94 12.97 -2.23
CA GLU A 601 17.58 14.33 -2.58
C GLU A 601 16.08 14.59 -2.35
N ASP A 602 15.76 15.70 -1.70
CA ASP A 602 14.39 16.10 -1.41
C ASP A 602 13.72 16.71 -2.66
N GLY A 603 12.52 16.25 -2.98
CA GLY A 603 11.71 16.79 -4.08
C GLY A 603 10.26 16.35 -4.01
N MET A 604 9.50 16.65 -5.06
CA MET A 604 8.09 16.27 -5.16
C MET A 604 7.95 14.75 -5.34
N LEU A 605 7.12 14.13 -4.49
CA LEU A 605 6.81 12.71 -4.57
C LEU A 605 5.75 12.44 -5.64
N LEU A 606 6.12 11.62 -6.64
CA LEU A 606 5.22 11.06 -7.63
C LEU A 606 5.05 9.57 -7.37
N VAL A 607 3.81 9.08 -7.43
CA VAL A 607 3.49 7.67 -7.20
C VAL A 607 2.64 7.12 -8.33
N THR A 608 2.94 5.90 -8.76
CA THR A 608 2.12 5.15 -9.73
C THR A 608 1.91 3.71 -9.29
N GLY A 609 0.80 3.13 -9.70
CA GLY A 609 0.40 1.77 -9.34
C GLY A 609 -1.08 1.49 -9.57
N PRO A 610 -1.53 0.24 -9.34
CA PRO A 610 -2.94 -0.14 -9.42
C PRO A 610 -3.80 0.49 -8.30
N ASN A 611 -3.19 1.21 -7.35
CA ASN A 611 -3.86 1.90 -6.28
C ASN A 611 -4.16 3.39 -6.58
N VAL A 612 -3.63 3.95 -7.68
CA VAL A 612 -3.98 5.30 -8.16
C VAL A 612 -5.47 5.36 -8.50
N MET A 613 -6.18 6.35 -7.93
CA MET A 613 -7.61 6.60 -8.13
C MET A 613 -8.01 6.69 -9.61
N ARG A 614 -9.32 6.60 -9.87
CA ARG A 614 -9.87 6.86 -11.21
C ARG A 614 -9.87 8.34 -11.57
N GLY A 615 -9.95 9.21 -10.57
CA GLY A 615 -10.02 10.66 -10.72
C GLY A 615 -10.86 11.31 -9.62
N TYR A 616 -11.02 12.63 -9.71
CA TYR A 616 -11.95 13.39 -8.88
C TYR A 616 -13.33 13.44 -9.54
N ALA A 617 -14.38 13.20 -8.76
CA ALA A 617 -15.77 13.27 -9.21
C ALA A 617 -16.07 14.64 -9.82
N ASN A 618 -16.61 14.64 -11.06
CA ASN A 618 -17.00 15.84 -11.80
C ASN A 618 -15.90 16.93 -11.92
N ARG A 619 -14.63 16.54 -11.81
CA ARG A 619 -13.46 17.43 -11.80
C ARG A 619 -12.33 16.88 -12.65
N ASP A 620 -12.59 16.75 -13.95
CA ASP A 620 -11.61 16.30 -14.94
C ASP A 620 -10.42 17.26 -15.04
N ASP A 621 -10.65 18.55 -14.81
CA ASP A 621 -9.63 19.62 -14.73
C ASP A 621 -8.56 19.29 -13.68
N LEU A 622 -9.00 18.92 -12.47
CA LEU A 622 -8.10 18.53 -11.38
C LEU A 622 -7.48 17.16 -11.62
N THR A 623 -8.23 16.24 -12.22
CA THR A 623 -7.76 14.88 -12.49
C THR A 623 -6.59 14.89 -13.45
N GLN A 624 -6.68 15.65 -14.56
CA GLN A 624 -5.62 15.77 -15.55
C GLN A 624 -4.38 16.49 -15.01
N THR A 625 -4.56 17.41 -14.06
CA THR A 625 -3.44 18.10 -13.40
C THR A 625 -2.75 17.20 -12.38
N ALA A 626 -3.53 16.41 -11.63
CA ALA A 626 -3.02 15.56 -10.55
C ALA A 626 -2.42 14.25 -11.05
N ILE A 627 -2.90 13.72 -12.18
CA ILE A 627 -2.45 12.45 -12.77
C ILE A 627 -1.92 12.71 -14.18
N VAL A 628 -0.60 12.69 -14.34
CA VAL A 628 0.10 12.88 -15.61
C VAL A 628 0.84 11.60 -15.98
N ASP A 629 0.58 11.06 -17.17
CA ASP A 629 1.17 9.79 -17.64
C ASP A 629 1.03 8.62 -16.64
N GLY A 630 -0.10 8.59 -15.93
CA GLY A 630 -0.38 7.56 -14.91
C GLY A 630 0.37 7.74 -13.58
N TRP A 631 1.11 8.84 -13.40
CA TRP A 631 1.72 9.22 -12.14
C TRP A 631 0.87 10.25 -11.42
N TYR A 632 0.55 9.97 -10.15
CA TYR A 632 -0.11 10.90 -9.25
C TYR A 632 0.92 11.76 -8.53
N THR A 633 0.75 13.08 -8.61
CA THR A 633 1.54 14.07 -7.86
C THR A 633 0.92 14.26 -6.48
N THR A 634 1.62 13.82 -5.42
CA THR A 634 1.02 13.77 -4.07
C THR A 634 0.88 15.14 -3.42
N GLY A 635 1.70 16.11 -3.85
CA GLY A 635 1.88 17.38 -3.16
C GLY A 635 2.78 17.28 -1.93
N ASP A 636 3.35 16.11 -1.63
CA ASP A 636 4.28 15.88 -0.53
C ASP A 636 5.73 15.97 -1.01
N ILE A 637 6.59 16.56 -0.17
CA ILE A 637 8.04 16.62 -0.39
C ILE A 637 8.69 15.46 0.37
N ALA A 638 9.53 14.72 -0.33
CA ALA A 638 10.15 13.51 0.18
C ALA A 638 11.48 13.23 -0.51
N HIS A 639 12.26 12.31 0.06
CA HIS A 639 13.34 11.64 -0.64
C HIS A 639 13.21 10.12 -0.52
N ILE A 640 13.89 9.40 -1.42
CA ILE A 640 14.05 7.95 -1.32
C ILE A 640 15.52 7.65 -1.07
N ASP A 641 15.83 6.92 -0.01
CA ASP A 641 17.21 6.60 0.34
C ASP A 641 17.84 5.53 -0.60
N GLY A 642 19.13 5.27 -0.40
CA GLY A 642 19.87 4.25 -1.18
C GLY A 642 19.29 2.84 -1.03
N ASP A 643 18.65 2.54 0.10
CA ASP A 643 18.02 1.26 0.40
C ASP A 643 16.55 1.18 -0.05
N GLY A 644 15.99 2.26 -0.60
CA GLY A 644 14.64 2.36 -1.14
C GLY A 644 13.54 2.68 -0.13
N PHE A 645 13.90 3.14 1.07
CA PHE A 645 12.95 3.66 2.04
C PHE A 645 12.55 5.10 1.67
N LEU A 646 11.25 5.37 1.78
CA LEU A 646 10.68 6.68 1.54
C LEU A 646 10.68 7.49 2.84
N HIS A 647 11.12 8.75 2.78
CA HIS A 647 11.13 9.68 3.90
C HIS A 647 10.32 10.91 3.53
N ILE A 648 9.23 11.19 4.26
CA ILE A 648 8.42 12.39 4.04
C ILE A 648 9.06 13.54 4.83
N THR A 649 9.51 14.58 4.13
CA THR A 649 10.17 15.75 4.74
C THR A 649 9.25 16.94 4.88
N GLY A 650 8.16 16.98 4.11
CA GLY A 650 7.12 18.00 4.27
C GLY A 650 6.00 17.86 3.24
N ARG A 651 5.21 18.92 3.10
CA ARG A 651 4.16 19.04 2.09
C ARG A 651 4.33 20.34 1.34
N LEU A 652 4.30 20.35 0.00
CA LEU A 652 4.57 21.55 -0.82
C LEU A 652 3.73 22.75 -0.38
N SER A 653 2.45 22.54 -0.03
CA SER A 653 1.55 23.59 0.46
C SER A 653 1.92 24.17 1.83
N ARG A 654 2.86 23.52 2.54
CA ARG A 654 3.43 23.88 3.85
C ARG A 654 4.87 24.38 3.70
N PHE A 655 5.22 24.78 2.48
CA PHE A 655 6.41 25.57 2.21
C PHE A 655 5.97 26.92 1.69
N SER A 656 6.83 27.90 1.89
CA SER A 656 6.75 29.19 1.23
C SER A 656 7.97 29.44 0.38
N LYS A 657 7.76 30.08 -0.77
CA LYS A 657 8.85 30.55 -1.63
C LYS A 657 9.23 31.96 -1.19
N ILE A 658 10.36 32.08 -0.50
CA ILE A 658 10.86 33.35 0.04
C ILE A 658 12.20 33.65 -0.62
N ALA A 659 12.24 34.74 -1.40
CA ALA A 659 13.41 35.13 -2.18
C ALA A 659 13.95 34.02 -3.10
N GLY A 660 13.04 33.19 -3.64
CA GLY A 660 13.38 32.06 -4.53
C GLY A 660 13.67 30.73 -3.81
N GLU A 661 13.84 30.74 -2.49
CA GLU A 661 14.15 29.55 -1.70
C GLU A 661 12.89 28.97 -1.03
N MET A 662 12.86 27.64 -0.87
CA MET A 662 11.76 26.91 -0.23
C MET A 662 11.95 26.86 1.29
N VAL A 663 11.02 27.47 2.03
CA VAL A 663 11.06 27.55 3.48
C VAL A 663 9.99 26.64 4.12
N PRO A 664 10.37 25.59 4.88
CA PRO A 664 9.44 24.65 5.50
C PRO A 664 8.75 25.22 6.74
N HIS A 665 7.41 25.33 6.72
CA HIS A 665 6.62 25.79 7.87
C HIS A 665 6.73 24.82 9.05
N VAL A 666 6.64 23.51 8.79
CA VAL A 666 6.62 22.46 9.83
C VAL A 666 7.89 22.44 10.65
N ARG A 667 9.07 22.66 10.03
CA ARG A 667 10.34 22.70 10.77
C ARG A 667 10.41 23.87 11.74
N ILE A 668 9.82 25.01 11.36
CA ILE A 668 9.74 26.19 12.23
C ILE A 668 8.75 25.91 13.38
N GLU A 669 7.59 25.30 13.09
CA GLU A 669 6.61 24.90 14.11
C GLU A 669 7.18 23.87 15.10
N GLU A 670 7.94 22.87 14.65
CA GLU A 670 8.56 21.85 15.50
C GLU A 670 9.52 22.49 16.52
N GLU A 671 10.36 23.43 16.09
CA GLU A 671 11.29 24.12 16.99
C GLU A 671 10.60 25.15 17.88
N LEU A 672 9.64 25.93 17.35
CA LEU A 672 8.84 26.85 18.16
C LEU A 672 8.00 26.11 19.20
N GLY A 673 7.47 24.93 18.84
CA GLY A 673 6.71 24.07 19.74
C GLY A 673 7.52 23.73 20.98
N LYS A 674 8.79 23.36 20.84
CA LYS A 674 9.68 23.06 21.98
C LYS A 674 9.91 24.27 22.90
N LEU A 675 10.02 25.47 22.31
CA LEU A 675 10.27 26.71 23.06
C LEU A 675 9.02 27.23 23.76
N LEU A 676 7.86 26.89 23.22
CA LEU A 676 6.53 27.29 23.70
C LEU A 676 5.89 26.21 24.57
N SER A 677 6.50 25.05 24.81
CA SER A 677 5.94 24.05 25.72
C SER A 677 6.01 24.54 27.17
N GLU A 678 4.85 24.74 27.82
CA GLU A 678 4.76 25.09 29.25
C GLU A 678 4.60 23.83 30.13
N GLY A 679 5.54 22.88 29.97
CA GLY A 679 5.60 21.61 30.72
C GLY A 679 5.44 20.35 29.86
N ASP A 680 5.68 19.18 30.45
CA ASP A 680 5.64 17.86 29.78
C ASP A 680 4.23 17.40 29.35
N ASP A 681 3.18 18.18 29.66
CA ASP A 681 1.76 17.76 29.55
C ASP A 681 0.90 18.59 28.58
N ASP A 682 1.48 19.54 27.83
CA ASP A 682 0.72 20.38 26.90
C ASP A 682 0.57 19.74 25.50
N ASP A 683 -0.57 19.09 25.27
CA ASP A 683 -0.92 18.43 23.99
C ASP A 683 -1.61 19.38 22.99
N GLN A 684 -1.84 20.65 23.36
CA GLN A 684 -2.49 21.61 22.46
C GLN A 684 -1.51 22.07 21.38
N VAL A 685 -1.96 22.14 20.13
CA VAL A 685 -1.20 22.82 19.08
C VAL A 685 -1.13 24.30 19.45
N ARG A 686 0.02 24.75 19.98
CA ARG A 686 0.22 26.13 20.42
C ARG A 686 0.71 27.08 19.33
N VAL A 687 1.18 26.54 18.21
CA VAL A 687 1.80 27.32 17.14
C VAL A 687 1.39 26.80 15.77
N CYS A 688 1.14 27.72 14.85
CA CYS A 688 0.92 27.46 13.44
C CYS A 688 1.73 28.45 12.61
N VAL A 689 2.48 27.94 11.64
CA VAL A 689 3.25 28.75 10.70
C VAL A 689 2.55 28.72 9.35
N THR A 690 2.40 29.90 8.76
CA THR A 690 1.83 30.11 7.43
C THR A 690 2.61 31.22 6.72
N ALA A 691 2.15 31.65 5.56
CA ALA A 691 2.72 32.79 4.88
C ALA A 691 1.68 33.65 4.18
N VAL A 692 2.06 34.90 3.98
CA VAL A 692 1.29 35.95 3.32
C VAL A 692 2.13 36.56 2.18
N PRO A 693 1.49 37.11 1.13
CA PRO A 693 2.20 37.79 0.04
C PRO A 693 3.09 38.93 0.55
N CYS A 694 4.28 39.09 -0.05
CA CYS A 694 5.22 40.16 0.27
C CYS A 694 5.93 40.66 -1.00
N GLU A 695 5.76 41.93 -1.36
CA GLU A 695 6.29 42.51 -2.60
C GLU A 695 7.81 42.33 -2.79
N ARG A 696 8.58 42.34 -1.69
CA ARG A 696 10.05 42.25 -1.74
C ARG A 696 10.59 40.82 -1.84
N LYS A 697 9.87 39.83 -1.29
CA LYS A 697 10.38 38.46 -1.11
C LYS A 697 9.50 37.41 -1.77
N GLY A 698 8.42 37.81 -2.45
CA GLY A 698 7.36 36.93 -2.94
C GLY A 698 6.38 36.61 -1.81
N GLU A 699 6.86 35.89 -0.79
CA GLU A 699 6.10 35.56 0.42
C GLU A 699 6.87 35.96 1.69
N ARG A 700 6.13 36.10 2.79
CA ARG A 700 6.65 36.35 4.14
C ARG A 700 6.04 35.36 5.11
N ILE A 701 6.86 34.76 5.97
CA ILE A 701 6.42 33.83 7.02
C ILE A 701 5.66 34.59 8.09
N VAL A 702 4.56 34.01 8.55
CA VAL A 702 3.76 34.46 9.68
C VAL A 702 3.61 33.31 10.68
N VAL A 703 3.77 33.62 11.96
CA VAL A 703 3.64 32.69 13.09
C VAL A 703 2.41 33.10 13.89
N LEU A 704 1.41 32.23 13.96
CA LEU A 704 0.29 32.35 14.88
C LEU A 704 0.61 31.50 16.11
N HIS A 705 0.56 32.07 17.30
CA HIS A 705 0.78 31.33 18.53
C HIS A 705 -0.27 31.65 19.60
N LEU A 706 -0.53 30.68 20.48
CA LEU A 706 -1.35 30.91 21.68
C LEU A 706 -0.61 31.85 22.66
N PRO A 707 -1.33 32.46 23.63
CA PRO A 707 -0.72 33.34 24.62
C PRO A 707 0.47 32.68 25.32
N THR A 708 1.57 33.41 25.45
CA THR A 708 2.84 32.90 26.01
C THR A 708 3.61 34.02 26.71
N SER A 709 4.47 33.64 27.67
CA SER A 709 5.39 34.57 28.33
C SER A 709 6.65 34.86 27.51
N GLN A 710 6.88 34.11 26.42
CA GLN A 710 8.05 34.27 25.54
C GLN A 710 7.87 35.46 24.59
N THR A 711 8.91 36.29 24.44
CA THR A 711 8.88 37.39 23.45
C THR A 711 9.24 36.89 22.05
N PRO A 712 8.79 37.58 20.97
CA PRO A 712 9.17 37.23 19.60
C PRO A 712 10.70 37.14 19.41
N ASP A 713 11.47 38.01 20.06
CA ASP A 713 12.93 37.97 19.97
C ASP A 713 13.53 36.75 20.66
N SER A 714 13.00 36.32 21.81
CA SER A 714 13.42 35.08 22.48
C SER A 714 13.14 33.85 21.61
N LEU A 715 11.96 33.79 20.97
CA LEU A 715 11.61 32.70 20.05
C LEU A 715 12.55 32.67 18.84
N ARG A 716 12.89 33.83 18.28
CA ARG A 716 13.85 33.94 17.16
C ARG A 716 15.26 33.51 17.56
N GLU A 717 15.72 33.84 18.77
CA GLU A 717 16.99 33.36 19.29
C GLU A 717 17.00 31.84 19.46
N GLY A 718 15.90 31.26 19.95
CA GLY A 718 15.75 29.80 20.03
C GLY A 718 15.81 29.12 18.66
N LEU A 719 15.17 29.70 17.63
CA LEU A 719 15.27 29.21 16.25
C LEU A 719 16.70 29.27 15.70
N LYS A 720 17.45 30.34 16.00
CA LYS A 720 18.89 30.44 15.64
C LYS A 720 19.71 29.38 16.35
N ALA A 721 19.48 29.18 17.65
CA ALA A 721 20.19 28.19 18.45
C ALA A 721 19.93 26.75 17.96
N ALA A 722 18.74 26.48 17.42
CA ALA A 722 18.40 25.22 16.77
C ALA A 722 19.04 25.02 15.37
N GLY A 723 19.84 25.98 14.90
CA GLY A 723 20.60 25.88 13.65
C GLY A 723 19.76 26.08 12.39
N LEU A 724 18.61 26.77 12.47
CA LEU A 724 17.83 27.12 11.28
C LEU A 724 18.56 28.19 10.46
N ALA A 725 18.46 28.09 9.13
CA ALA A 725 18.99 29.11 8.22
C ALA A 725 18.32 30.46 8.50
N ASN A 726 19.06 31.57 8.37
CA ASN A 726 18.54 32.92 8.65
C ASN A 726 17.26 33.25 7.88
N LEU A 727 17.10 32.69 6.67
CA LEU A 727 15.91 32.88 5.85
C LEU A 727 14.64 32.24 6.43
N PHE A 728 14.79 31.19 7.26
CA PHE A 728 13.68 30.48 7.89
C PHE A 728 13.19 31.19 9.15
N ILE A 729 13.94 32.18 9.65
CA ILE A 729 13.65 32.86 10.91
C ILE A 729 12.74 34.06 10.62
N PRO A 730 11.47 34.04 11.07
CA PRO A 730 10.56 35.15 10.82
C PRO A 730 11.06 36.45 11.47
N SER A 731 10.64 37.60 10.94
CA SER A 731 10.89 38.89 11.58
C SER A 731 10.04 39.01 12.86
N ALA A 732 10.43 39.87 13.81
CA ALA A 732 9.73 39.98 15.09
C ALA A 732 8.25 40.36 14.93
N ASP A 733 7.94 41.18 13.93
CA ASP A 733 6.59 41.60 13.55
C ASP A 733 5.79 40.52 12.79
N SER A 734 6.34 39.32 12.60
CA SER A 734 5.63 38.16 12.02
C SER A 734 5.00 37.25 13.07
N PHE A 735 5.19 37.54 14.36
CA PHE A 735 4.62 36.74 15.45
C PHE A 735 3.34 37.39 15.95
N PHE A 736 2.22 36.68 15.80
CA PHE A 736 0.92 37.15 16.25
C PHE A 736 0.35 36.18 17.29
N GLU A 737 -0.03 36.74 18.42
CA GLU A 737 -0.79 36.04 19.44
C GLU A 737 -2.26 35.90 19.00
N VAL A 738 -2.82 34.70 19.13
CA VAL A 738 -4.22 34.38 18.82
C VAL A 738 -4.84 33.55 19.95
N ASP A 739 -6.15 33.72 20.19
CA ASP A 739 -6.86 32.99 21.24
C ASP A 739 -6.95 31.49 20.95
N GLU A 740 -7.03 31.11 19.67
CA GLU A 740 -7.07 29.71 19.22
C GLU A 740 -6.30 29.51 17.90
N ILE A 741 -5.71 28.33 17.75
CA ILE A 741 -5.13 27.90 16.48
C ILE A 741 -6.23 27.30 15.59
N PRO A 742 -6.39 27.73 14.32
CA PRO A 742 -7.39 27.16 13.43
C PRO A 742 -7.20 25.66 13.17
N LEU A 743 -8.18 24.85 13.58
CA LEU A 743 -8.20 23.39 13.41
C LEU A 743 -9.49 22.94 12.70
N LEU A 744 -9.39 21.93 11.84
CA LEU A 744 -10.51 21.18 11.28
C LEU A 744 -11.12 20.24 12.33
N GLY A 745 -12.39 19.86 12.18
CA GLY A 745 -13.09 18.91 13.07
C GLY A 745 -12.45 17.52 13.20
N THR A 746 -11.49 17.18 12.32
CA THR A 746 -10.67 15.97 12.42
C THR A 746 -9.46 16.10 13.35
N GLY A 747 -9.23 17.29 13.94
CA GLY A 747 -8.05 17.62 14.74
C GLY A 747 -6.80 18.02 13.94
N LYS A 748 -6.94 18.29 12.63
CA LYS A 748 -5.82 18.73 11.76
C LYS A 748 -5.83 20.26 11.62
N LEU A 749 -4.68 20.88 11.38
CA LEU A 749 -4.58 22.33 11.08
C LEU A 749 -5.46 22.72 9.88
N ASP A 750 -6.27 23.77 10.06
CA ASP A 750 -6.97 24.44 8.97
C ASP A 750 -6.04 25.48 8.33
N LEU A 751 -5.32 25.06 7.28
CA LEU A 751 -4.33 25.91 6.62
C LEU A 751 -4.96 27.12 5.93
N LYS A 752 -6.19 26.97 5.44
CA LYS A 752 -6.92 28.08 4.83
C LYS A 752 -7.31 29.07 5.92
N GLY A 753 -7.97 28.61 6.98
CA GLY A 753 -8.31 29.44 8.13
C GLY A 753 -7.10 30.15 8.74
N ALA A 754 -5.97 29.44 8.89
CA ALA A 754 -4.71 30.02 9.37
C ALA A 754 -4.16 31.09 8.43
N ARG A 755 -4.20 30.89 7.10
CA ARG A 755 -3.74 31.88 6.12
C ARG A 755 -4.66 33.10 6.07
N ASP A 756 -5.98 32.89 6.09
CA ASP A 756 -6.97 33.96 6.09
C ASP A 756 -6.77 34.83 7.35
N ARG A 757 -6.63 34.19 8.52
CA ARG A 757 -6.35 34.87 9.79
C ARG A 757 -5.02 35.63 9.78
N ALA A 758 -3.94 35.02 9.28
CA ALA A 758 -2.64 35.68 9.16
C ALA A 758 -2.69 36.88 8.21
N SER A 759 -3.48 36.79 7.13
CA SER A 759 -3.65 37.90 6.18
C SER A 759 -4.38 39.08 6.82
N GLU A 760 -5.45 38.82 7.57
CA GLU A 760 -6.15 39.85 8.36
C GLU A 760 -5.22 40.56 9.35
N LEU A 761 -4.46 39.80 10.13
CA LEU A 761 -3.56 40.34 11.16
C LEU A 761 -2.40 41.14 10.56
N THR A 762 -1.89 40.70 9.40
CA THR A 762 -0.81 41.42 8.69
C THR A 762 -1.33 42.72 8.05
N MET A 763 -2.57 42.74 7.55
CA MET A 763 -3.21 43.97 7.03
C MET A 763 -3.53 44.98 8.14
N ALA A 764 -3.91 44.52 9.33
CA ALA A 764 -4.16 45.38 10.49
C ALA A 764 -2.89 45.98 11.12
N SER A 765 -1.71 45.47 10.74
CA SER A 765 -0.40 45.89 11.25
C SER A 765 0.38 46.79 10.28
N CYS A 766 -0.22 47.19 9.16
CA CYS A 766 0.32 48.14 8.19
C CYS A 766 -0.25 49.55 8.37
#